data_AF-A0A4Y7MLK1-F1
#
_entry.id   AF-A0A4Y7MLK1-F1
#
_cell.length_a   1.000
_cell.length_b   1.000
_cell.length_c   1.000
_cell.angle_alpha   90.00
_cell.angle_beta   90.00
_cell.angle_gamma   90.00
#
_symmetry.space_group_name_H-M   'P 1'
#
loop_
_entity.id
_entity.type
_entity.pdbx_description
1 polymer ?
#
loop_
_entity_poly.entity_id
_entity_poly.type
_entity_poly.pdbx_seq_one_letter_code
_entity_poly.pdbx_strand_id
1 'polypeptide(L)'
;MNSLSNIQEQYQRLNLEEIRITEKLDLLMGQQCDIEAKLRNVSLLVPRLKSVKSDAKHLSGMIHFTCTLAENVSAKVRELDIAKGRVSECQKRVNDLLDLQLCREGPTVDSSLVLLHEAQAQLCKVLQQKFDEAVRDTDAASVERFFKIFPLLNMHEEGISKFGSYLAAQLKEKTQKSLRQADGESTSVRANVYFADTLTVLLESVARIIEIHQPLVETYYGPGRLLQVVEYLQPECDKQANQILVEFRRSRQLDKQIHLVSENDLEVGITEEQTRDLRMNEFEKLLQNKTGINRAVQELLGHYIMLERYFLVESVSKAVAMDTAVEGSLTSSIVDDVFFLVKKSIRRSLTSCSIDSICAVINNACTLLEEDYALVFQQQCKLGFPSGYLDLTQAYNAIQSSLQQGSIRLQPSDTEKTKANFLTALNNIETSIECIETLDKNVSHEIQINLGSTMMSRDQEKIKSCLAGFQTSKSKFRHLLDFGHEQLKSSAIKPRIKPWVDQLLSVNHVIDEEEFSCYEAQDPFIQELNLHLDGFMSGFKDSLTVNNYQTLIGTLTSQVAQQFEKVIFKTAFNRLGALQLDKEIRALITYLSTTTTWTIRDRFTRLTQIVTILNIETLAEISEYWGPNAGTVTWRLTPQEVREILMLRTDFRADEIKRLKL
;
A
#
# COMPACT_ATOMS: atom_id res chain seq x y z
N MET A 1 76.80 30.78 50.85
CA MET A 1 75.70 30.08 51.55
C MET A 1 74.51 29.70 50.65
N ASN A 2 74.32 30.27 49.45
CA ASN A 2 73.17 29.96 48.57
C ASN A 2 73.22 28.62 47.79
N SER A 3 74.35 27.94 47.72
CA SER A 3 74.48 26.67 46.97
C SER A 3 73.88 25.47 47.72
N LEU A 4 74.06 25.40 49.04
CA LEU A 4 73.66 24.23 49.84
C LEU A 4 72.13 24.15 50.00
N SER A 5 71.48 25.29 50.25
CA SER A 5 70.02 25.38 50.37
C SER A 5 69.33 24.98 49.07
N ASN A 6 69.88 25.38 47.92
CA ASN A 6 69.30 25.07 46.61
C ASN A 6 69.47 23.58 46.27
N ILE A 7 70.63 22.98 46.61
CA ILE A 7 70.83 21.53 46.47
C ILE A 7 69.86 20.75 47.36
N GLN A 8 69.61 21.22 48.58
CA GLN A 8 68.71 20.55 49.52
C GLN A 8 67.24 20.64 49.10
N GLU A 9 66.84 21.76 48.50
CA GLU A 9 65.50 21.92 47.90
C GLU A 9 65.32 21.01 46.67
N GLN A 10 66.33 20.92 45.80
CA GLN A 10 66.30 20.00 44.65
C GLN A 10 66.29 18.53 45.09
N TYR A 11 67.04 18.18 46.13
CA TYR A 11 67.04 16.83 46.70
C TYR A 11 65.67 16.45 47.29
N GLN A 12 65.01 17.39 47.98
CA GLN A 12 63.64 17.17 48.47
C GLN A 12 62.63 17.03 47.33
N ARG A 13 62.77 17.81 46.25
CA ARG A 13 61.94 17.64 45.05
C ARG A 13 62.13 16.28 44.41
N LEU A 14 63.37 15.83 44.25
CA LEU A 14 63.69 14.51 43.69
C LEU A 14 63.11 13.37 44.55
N ASN A 15 63.23 13.45 45.87
CA ASN A 15 62.62 12.46 46.77
C ASN A 15 61.09 12.42 46.67
N LEU A 16 60.44 13.59 46.58
CA LEU A 16 58.98 13.63 46.39
C LEU A 16 58.56 13.06 45.04
N GLU A 17 59.36 13.29 44.00
CA GLU A 17 59.13 12.74 42.67
C GLU A 17 59.36 11.22 42.64
N GLU A 18 60.39 10.73 43.34
CA GLU A 18 60.67 9.30 43.51
C GLU A 18 59.53 8.57 44.23
N ILE A 19 59.02 9.14 45.33
CA ILE A 19 57.86 8.60 46.06
C ILE A 19 56.64 8.55 45.14
N ARG A 20 56.37 9.63 44.40
CA ARG A 20 55.23 9.71 43.48
C ARG A 20 55.32 8.70 42.33
N ILE A 21 56.53 8.49 41.80
CA ILE A 21 56.77 7.50 40.75
C ILE A 21 56.57 6.09 41.31
N THR A 22 57.04 5.83 42.53
CA THR A 22 56.89 4.53 43.19
C THR A 22 55.41 4.19 43.43
N GLU A 23 54.62 5.12 43.97
CA GLU A 23 53.17 4.93 44.15
C GLU A 23 52.45 4.67 42.82
N LYS A 24 52.85 5.36 41.75
CA LYS A 24 52.28 5.15 40.42
C LYS A 24 52.68 3.79 39.82
N LEU A 25 53.90 3.34 40.10
CA LEU A 25 54.39 2.03 39.67
C LEU A 25 53.62 0.90 40.38
N ASP A 26 53.41 1.03 41.69
CA ASP A 26 52.65 0.05 42.48
C ASP A 26 51.19 -0.05 42.02
N LEU A 27 50.57 1.10 41.70
CA LEU A 27 49.21 1.12 41.13
C LEU A 27 49.15 0.39 39.76
N LEU A 28 50.12 0.64 38.88
CA LEU A 28 50.19 0.02 37.56
C LEU A 28 50.51 -1.49 37.64
N MET A 29 51.37 -1.90 38.56
CA MET A 29 51.68 -3.31 38.81
C MET A 29 50.48 -4.06 39.40
N GLY A 30 49.68 -3.42 40.26
CA GLY A 30 48.41 -3.97 40.73
C GLY A 30 47.40 -4.24 39.61
N GLN A 31 47.31 -3.33 38.64
CA GLN A 31 46.43 -3.47 37.46
C GLN A 31 46.90 -4.53 36.46
N GLN A 32 48.20 -4.82 36.41
CA GLN A 32 48.75 -5.84 35.50
C GLN A 32 48.20 -7.25 35.79
N CYS A 33 48.06 -7.61 37.07
CA CYS A 33 47.49 -8.90 37.47
C CYS A 33 46.05 -9.09 36.98
N ASP A 34 45.23 -8.03 37.07
CA ASP A 34 43.84 -8.04 36.60
C ASP A 34 43.75 -8.11 35.08
N ILE A 35 44.62 -7.39 34.37
CA ILE A 35 44.70 -7.43 32.91
C ILE A 35 45.12 -8.81 32.44
N GLU A 36 46.10 -9.45 33.07
CA GLU A 36 46.52 -10.81 32.71
C GLU A 36 45.45 -11.87 33.03
N ALA A 37 44.68 -11.70 34.11
CA ALA A 37 43.54 -12.55 34.42
C ALA A 37 42.43 -12.41 33.37
N LYS A 38 42.12 -11.18 32.95
CA LYS A 38 41.17 -10.90 31.86
C LYS A 38 41.65 -11.43 30.51
N LEU A 39 42.94 -11.29 30.19
CA LEU A 39 43.54 -11.82 28.96
C LEU A 39 43.47 -13.35 28.91
N ARG A 40 43.66 -14.03 30.06
CA ARG A 40 43.48 -15.48 30.21
C ARG A 40 42.03 -15.90 29.93
N ASN A 41 41.05 -15.18 30.45
CA ASN A 41 39.62 -15.46 30.18
C ASN A 41 39.25 -15.24 28.70
N VAL A 42 39.75 -14.17 28.08
CA VAL A 42 39.58 -13.94 26.63
C VAL A 42 40.26 -15.05 25.82
N SER A 43 41.44 -15.51 26.23
CA SER A 43 42.14 -16.60 25.54
C SER A 43 41.36 -17.93 25.56
N LEU A 44 40.54 -18.16 26.60
CA LEU A 44 39.66 -19.33 26.71
C LEU A 44 38.40 -19.23 25.83
N LEU A 45 37.96 -18.01 25.50
CA LEU A 45 36.82 -17.74 24.63
C LEU A 45 37.16 -17.83 23.12
N VAL A 46 38.41 -17.52 22.74
CA VAL A 46 38.87 -17.52 21.34
C VAL A 46 38.65 -18.88 20.62
N PRO A 47 38.95 -20.05 21.23
CA PRO A 47 38.68 -21.35 20.61
C PRO A 47 37.18 -21.61 20.37
N ARG A 48 36.32 -21.15 21.28
CA ARG A 48 34.85 -21.31 21.17
C ARG A 48 34.27 -20.40 20.09
N LEU A 49 34.73 -19.15 20.01
CA LEU A 49 34.37 -18.22 18.93
C LEU A 49 34.83 -18.71 17.55
N LYS A 50 35.99 -19.37 17.46
CA LYS A 50 36.46 -20.00 16.22
C LYS A 50 35.57 -21.15 15.78
N SER A 51 35.08 -21.98 16.72
CA SER A 51 34.09 -23.02 16.44
C SER A 51 32.79 -22.41 15.91
N VAL A 52 32.21 -21.44 16.62
CA VAL A 52 30.95 -20.78 16.20
C VAL A 52 31.08 -20.14 14.82
N LYS A 53 32.22 -19.53 14.50
CA LYS A 53 32.48 -18.96 13.17
C LYS A 53 32.54 -20.01 12.07
N SER A 54 33.11 -21.18 12.36
CA SER A 54 33.15 -22.31 11.41
C SER A 54 31.74 -22.82 11.15
N ASP A 55 30.95 -22.99 12.21
CA ASP A 55 29.58 -23.51 12.16
C ASP A 55 28.66 -22.55 11.37
N ALA A 56 28.77 -21.25 11.62
CA ALA A 56 28.00 -20.23 10.91
C ALA A 56 28.37 -20.15 9.41
N LYS A 57 29.65 -20.34 9.06
CA LYS A 57 30.08 -20.38 7.66
C LYS A 57 29.53 -21.60 6.94
N HIS A 58 29.53 -22.76 7.59
CA HIS A 58 28.97 -23.98 7.01
C HIS A 58 27.47 -23.83 6.80
N LEU A 59 26.74 -23.31 7.80
CA LEU A 59 25.30 -23.07 7.70
C LEU A 59 24.97 -22.08 6.57
N SER A 60 25.75 -21.00 6.42
CA SER A 60 25.57 -20.03 5.33
C SER A 60 25.79 -20.66 3.94
N GLY A 61 26.82 -21.49 3.77
CA GLY A 61 27.05 -22.21 2.51
C GLY A 61 25.90 -23.17 2.18
N MET A 62 25.30 -23.80 3.20
CA MET A 62 24.16 -24.70 3.03
C MET A 62 22.86 -23.99 2.71
N ILE A 63 22.60 -22.81 3.31
CA ILE A 63 21.47 -21.95 2.92
C ILE A 63 21.60 -21.55 1.45
N HIS A 64 22.81 -21.17 1.01
CA HIS A 64 23.05 -20.83 -0.39
C HIS A 64 22.77 -21.99 -1.35
N PHE A 65 23.24 -23.21 -1.03
CA PHE A 65 22.93 -24.41 -1.81
C PHE A 65 21.43 -24.72 -1.84
N THR A 66 20.74 -24.51 -0.71
CA THR A 66 19.28 -24.72 -0.59
C THR A 66 18.51 -23.71 -1.44
N CYS A 67 18.94 -22.45 -1.51
CA CYS A 67 18.39 -21.45 -2.42
C CYS A 67 18.50 -21.91 -3.88
N THR A 68 19.65 -22.44 -4.30
CA THR A 68 19.83 -22.94 -5.68
C THR A 68 18.91 -24.12 -5.98
N LEU A 69 18.69 -25.03 -5.02
CA LEU A 69 17.75 -26.14 -5.19
C LEU A 69 16.29 -25.65 -5.25
N ALA A 70 15.92 -24.70 -4.39
CA ALA A 70 14.59 -24.10 -4.37
C ALA A 70 14.30 -23.28 -5.64
N GLU A 71 15.30 -22.62 -6.22
CA GLU A 71 15.20 -21.94 -7.52
C GLU A 71 14.89 -22.92 -8.65
N ASN A 72 15.57 -24.08 -8.66
CA ASN A 72 15.32 -25.14 -9.64
C ASN A 72 13.93 -25.76 -9.50
N VAL A 73 13.45 -25.97 -8.26
CA VAL A 73 12.08 -26.42 -7.99
C VAL A 73 11.07 -25.36 -8.42
N SER A 74 11.29 -24.09 -8.06
CA SER A 74 10.41 -22.98 -8.42
C SER A 74 10.35 -22.71 -9.92
N ALA A 75 11.42 -23.00 -10.67
CA ALA A 75 11.42 -22.94 -12.13
C ALA A 75 10.50 -24.01 -12.74
N LYS A 76 10.57 -25.25 -12.24
CA LYS A 76 9.67 -26.34 -12.67
C LYS A 76 8.21 -26.08 -12.28
N VAL A 77 7.97 -25.50 -11.11
CA VAL A 77 6.63 -25.09 -10.64
C VAL A 77 6.02 -24.04 -11.57
N ARG A 78 6.82 -23.09 -12.06
CA ARG A 78 6.38 -22.05 -13.02
C ARG A 78 5.98 -22.61 -14.39
N GLU A 79 6.71 -23.59 -14.90
CA GLU A 79 6.32 -24.29 -16.14
C GLU A 79 4.99 -25.05 -15.96
N LEU A 80 4.77 -25.61 -14.77
CA LEU A 80 3.54 -26.30 -14.39
C LEU A 80 2.34 -25.35 -14.23
N ASP A 81 2.55 -24.13 -13.72
CA ASP A 81 1.50 -23.11 -13.59
C ASP A 81 0.95 -22.64 -14.95
N ILE A 82 1.82 -22.57 -15.98
CA ILE A 82 1.41 -22.24 -17.35
C ILE A 82 0.54 -23.37 -17.94
N ALA A 83 0.87 -24.63 -17.63
CA ALA A 83 0.06 -25.79 -18.03
C ALA A 83 -1.28 -25.83 -17.28
N LYS A 84 -1.28 -25.54 -15.97
CA LYS A 84 -2.47 -25.42 -15.10
C LYS A 84 -3.47 -24.39 -15.63
N GLY A 85 -3.01 -23.21 -16.05
CA GLY A 85 -3.89 -22.17 -16.61
C GLY A 85 -4.69 -22.68 -17.81
N ARG A 86 -4.04 -23.43 -18.70
CA ARG A 86 -4.68 -23.98 -19.91
C ARG A 86 -5.67 -25.11 -19.60
N VAL A 87 -5.36 -25.96 -18.62
CA VAL A 87 -6.23 -27.10 -18.24
C VAL A 87 -7.45 -26.62 -17.44
N SER A 88 -7.28 -25.66 -16.53
CA SER A 88 -8.38 -25.09 -15.75
C SER A 88 -9.40 -24.37 -16.65
N GLU A 89 -8.92 -23.65 -17.67
CA GLU A 89 -9.80 -23.02 -18.66
C GLU A 89 -10.59 -24.08 -19.48
N CYS A 90 -9.95 -25.18 -19.84
CA CYS A 90 -10.61 -26.28 -20.56
C CYS A 90 -11.65 -26.99 -19.68
N GLN A 91 -11.35 -27.21 -18.41
CA GLN A 91 -12.26 -27.86 -17.46
C GLN A 91 -13.49 -27.01 -17.15
N LYS A 92 -13.32 -25.68 -17.05
CA LYS A 92 -14.45 -24.75 -16.90
C LYS A 92 -15.41 -24.84 -18.09
N ARG A 93 -14.87 -24.82 -19.32
CA ARG A 93 -15.67 -24.98 -20.55
C ARG A 93 -16.40 -26.33 -20.64
N VAL A 94 -15.81 -27.41 -20.11
CA VAL A 94 -16.45 -28.73 -20.06
C VAL A 94 -17.58 -28.76 -19.03
N ASN A 95 -17.39 -28.15 -17.85
CA ASN A 95 -18.46 -28.03 -16.85
C ASN A 95 -19.62 -27.17 -17.36
N ASP A 96 -19.33 -26.05 -18.03
CA ASP A 96 -20.36 -25.21 -18.66
C ASP A 96 -21.18 -25.99 -19.72
N LEU A 97 -20.53 -26.91 -20.46
CA LEU A 97 -21.19 -27.81 -21.43
C LEU A 97 -22.03 -28.91 -20.77
N LEU A 98 -21.58 -29.43 -19.62
CA LEU A 98 -22.32 -30.42 -18.83
C LEU A 98 -23.57 -29.80 -18.20
N ASP A 99 -23.46 -28.58 -17.67
CA ASP A 99 -24.61 -27.83 -17.14
C ASP A 99 -25.64 -27.54 -18.25
N LEU A 100 -25.18 -27.25 -19.47
CA LEU A 100 -26.04 -27.11 -20.65
C LEU A 100 -26.71 -28.44 -21.09
N GLN A 101 -26.08 -29.59 -20.84
CA GLN A 101 -26.69 -30.90 -21.10
C GLN A 101 -27.70 -31.30 -20.02
N LEU A 102 -27.44 -30.93 -18.76
CA LEU A 102 -28.33 -31.19 -17.63
C LEU A 102 -29.64 -30.39 -17.74
N CYS A 103 -29.61 -29.20 -18.34
CA CYS A 103 -30.83 -28.43 -18.65
C CYS A 103 -31.69 -29.02 -19.80
N ARG A 104 -31.27 -30.11 -20.45
CA ARG A 104 -31.99 -30.72 -21.60
C ARG A 104 -32.83 -31.95 -21.26
N GLU A 105 -32.64 -32.60 -20.11
CA GLU A 105 -33.36 -33.83 -19.76
C GLU A 105 -34.32 -33.60 -18.58
N GLY A 106 -35.60 -33.92 -18.81
CA GLY A 106 -36.72 -33.52 -17.96
C GLY A 106 -36.91 -34.32 -16.65
N PRO A 107 -37.91 -33.93 -15.83
CA PRO A 107 -38.02 -34.29 -14.43
C PRO A 107 -38.79 -35.60 -14.21
N THR A 108 -38.09 -36.74 -14.25
CA THR A 108 -38.62 -38.03 -13.72
C THR A 108 -37.57 -38.87 -12.98
N VAL A 109 -36.37 -38.35 -12.71
CA VAL A 109 -35.22 -39.10 -12.17
C VAL A 109 -34.94 -38.81 -10.67
N ASP A 110 -35.66 -37.86 -10.05
CA ASP A 110 -35.33 -37.30 -8.74
C ASP A 110 -35.26 -38.35 -7.61
N SER A 111 -36.14 -39.35 -7.59
CA SER A 111 -36.14 -40.34 -6.50
C SER A 111 -34.98 -41.33 -6.57
N SER A 112 -34.54 -41.73 -7.76
CA SER A 112 -33.38 -42.60 -7.95
C SER A 112 -32.06 -41.85 -7.77
N LEU A 113 -32.02 -40.57 -8.17
CA LEU A 113 -30.88 -39.68 -7.93
C LEU A 113 -30.69 -39.40 -6.44
N VAL A 114 -31.76 -39.19 -5.68
CA VAL A 114 -31.67 -39.00 -4.23
C VAL A 114 -31.07 -40.23 -3.55
N LEU A 115 -31.48 -41.45 -3.94
CA LEU A 115 -30.97 -42.69 -3.36
C LEU A 115 -29.51 -42.96 -3.75
N LEU A 116 -29.11 -42.59 -4.97
CA LEU A 116 -27.71 -42.62 -5.43
C LEU A 116 -26.84 -41.58 -4.70
N HIS A 117 -27.34 -40.36 -4.48
CA HIS A 117 -26.64 -39.34 -3.71
C HIS A 117 -26.49 -39.73 -2.23
N GLU A 118 -27.50 -40.37 -1.65
CA GLU A 118 -27.41 -40.89 -0.27
C GLU A 118 -26.37 -42.02 -0.17
N ALA A 119 -26.37 -42.96 -1.13
CA ALA A 119 -25.36 -44.02 -1.19
C ALA A 119 -23.93 -43.46 -1.43
N GLN A 120 -23.79 -42.45 -2.30
CA GLN A 120 -22.53 -41.74 -2.53
C GLN A 120 -22.04 -41.08 -1.22
N ALA A 121 -22.92 -40.37 -0.50
CA ALA A 121 -22.57 -39.72 0.75
C ALA A 121 -22.12 -40.71 1.83
N GLN A 122 -22.79 -41.88 1.92
CA GLN A 122 -22.37 -42.96 2.82
C GLN A 122 -21.01 -43.52 2.43
N LEU A 123 -20.75 -43.73 1.13
CA LEU A 123 -19.46 -44.22 0.64
C LEU A 123 -18.32 -43.23 0.91
N CYS A 124 -18.53 -41.93 0.69
CA CYS A 124 -17.57 -40.87 1.01
C CYS A 124 -17.21 -40.88 2.51
N LYS A 125 -18.22 -41.04 3.37
CA LYS A 125 -18.03 -41.11 4.84
C LYS A 125 -17.21 -42.34 5.24
N VAL A 126 -17.52 -43.51 4.68
CA VAL A 126 -16.77 -44.74 4.95
C VAL A 126 -15.31 -44.62 4.47
N LEU A 127 -15.09 -44.03 3.29
CA LEU A 127 -13.74 -43.80 2.76
C LEU A 127 -12.92 -42.90 3.69
N GLN A 128 -13.46 -41.76 4.12
CA GLN A 128 -12.77 -40.85 5.05
C GLN A 128 -12.43 -41.56 6.37
N GLN A 129 -13.38 -42.30 6.95
CA GLN A 129 -13.14 -43.04 8.19
C GLN A 129 -12.04 -44.09 8.02
N LYS A 130 -12.09 -44.87 6.94
CA LYS A 130 -11.08 -45.90 6.67
C LYS A 130 -9.70 -45.32 6.36
N PHE A 131 -9.63 -44.15 5.74
CA PHE A 131 -8.38 -43.40 5.56
C PHE A 131 -7.81 -42.96 6.91
N ASP A 132 -8.64 -42.37 7.79
CA ASP A 132 -8.20 -41.90 9.11
C ASP A 132 -7.77 -43.07 10.02
N GLU A 133 -8.45 -44.21 9.93
CA GLU A 133 -8.03 -45.46 10.58
C GLU A 133 -6.66 -45.92 10.08
N ALA A 134 -6.43 -45.94 8.76
CA ALA A 134 -5.16 -46.33 8.17
C ALA A 134 -4.00 -45.38 8.56
N VAL A 135 -4.27 -44.07 8.64
CA VAL A 135 -3.29 -43.09 9.12
C VAL A 135 -2.93 -43.35 10.58
N ARG A 136 -3.93 -43.59 11.44
CA ARG A 136 -3.72 -43.86 12.87
C ARG A 136 -2.95 -45.16 13.10
N ASP A 137 -3.23 -46.18 12.30
CA ASP A 137 -2.59 -47.49 12.41
C ASP A 137 -1.23 -47.54 11.68
N THR A 138 -0.76 -46.40 11.12
CA THR A 138 0.51 -46.25 10.39
C THR A 138 0.65 -47.18 9.17
N ASP A 139 -0.47 -47.60 8.58
CA ASP A 139 -0.50 -48.47 7.40
C ASP A 139 -0.37 -47.64 6.11
N ALA A 140 0.87 -47.42 5.67
CA ALA A 140 1.18 -46.66 4.46
C ALA A 140 0.52 -47.23 3.20
N ALA A 141 0.39 -48.56 3.08
CA ALA A 141 -0.20 -49.19 1.92
C ALA A 141 -1.71 -48.91 1.83
N SER A 142 -2.40 -48.98 2.96
CA SER A 142 -3.82 -48.63 3.02
C SER A 142 -4.05 -47.12 2.84
N VAL A 143 -3.19 -46.26 3.39
CA VAL A 143 -3.24 -44.81 3.16
C VAL A 143 -3.13 -44.48 1.68
N GLU A 144 -2.14 -45.03 0.96
CA GLU A 144 -2.02 -44.83 -0.49
C GLU A 144 -3.21 -45.41 -1.26
N ARG A 145 -3.72 -46.58 -0.85
CA ARG A 145 -4.87 -47.20 -1.51
C ARG A 145 -6.12 -46.32 -1.38
N PHE A 146 -6.43 -45.84 -0.18
CA PHE A 146 -7.58 -44.96 0.02
C PHE A 146 -7.36 -43.59 -0.61
N PHE A 147 -6.13 -43.07 -0.60
CA PHE A 147 -5.75 -41.83 -1.29
C PHE A 147 -6.09 -41.88 -2.79
N LYS A 148 -5.85 -43.02 -3.46
CA LYS A 148 -6.21 -43.21 -4.89
C LYS A 148 -7.72 -43.20 -5.17
N ILE A 149 -8.56 -43.39 -4.16
CA ILE A 149 -10.03 -43.52 -4.32
C ILE A 149 -10.74 -42.16 -4.23
N PHE A 150 -10.21 -41.21 -3.46
CA PHE A 150 -10.83 -39.87 -3.32
C PHE A 150 -11.12 -39.16 -4.65
N PRO A 151 -10.22 -39.14 -5.67
CA PRO A 151 -10.49 -38.55 -6.98
C PRO A 151 -11.69 -39.19 -7.69
N LEU A 152 -11.85 -40.51 -7.54
CA LEU A 152 -12.93 -41.29 -8.16
C LEU A 152 -14.32 -40.92 -7.59
N LEU A 153 -14.36 -40.34 -6.39
CA LEU A 153 -15.59 -39.82 -5.75
C LEU A 153 -15.72 -38.29 -5.87
N ASN A 154 -14.90 -37.66 -6.72
CA ASN A 154 -14.81 -36.21 -6.89
C ASN A 154 -14.36 -35.44 -5.62
N MET A 155 -13.66 -36.11 -4.69
CA MET A 155 -13.21 -35.55 -3.42
C MET A 155 -11.73 -35.14 -3.46
N HIS A 156 -11.31 -34.49 -4.54
CA HIS A 156 -9.91 -34.16 -4.82
C HIS A 156 -9.27 -33.31 -3.72
N GLU A 157 -9.92 -32.22 -3.31
CA GLU A 157 -9.39 -31.29 -2.29
C GLU A 157 -9.26 -31.97 -0.92
N GLU A 158 -10.27 -32.77 -0.54
CA GLU A 158 -10.27 -33.43 0.76
C GLU A 158 -9.20 -34.52 0.86
N GLY A 159 -9.03 -35.31 -0.21
CA GLY A 159 -7.98 -36.32 -0.29
C GLY A 159 -6.58 -35.70 -0.16
N ILE A 160 -6.33 -34.59 -0.86
CA ILE A 160 -5.05 -33.86 -0.79
C ILE A 160 -4.84 -33.25 0.59
N SER A 161 -5.86 -32.66 1.20
CA SER A 161 -5.77 -32.08 2.55
C SER A 161 -5.42 -33.13 3.61
N LYS A 162 -6.10 -34.27 3.59
CA LYS A 162 -5.84 -35.38 4.53
C LYS A 162 -4.47 -36.01 4.30
N PHE A 163 -4.08 -36.21 3.05
CA PHE A 163 -2.77 -36.79 2.70
C PHE A 163 -1.61 -35.84 2.98
N GLY A 164 -1.75 -34.55 2.67
CA GLY A 164 -0.78 -33.51 3.02
C GLY A 164 -0.57 -33.40 4.53
N SER A 165 -1.66 -33.46 5.31
CA SER A 165 -1.59 -33.50 6.78
C SER A 165 -0.88 -34.74 7.32
N TYR A 166 -1.13 -35.91 6.72
CA TYR A 166 -0.42 -37.16 7.05
C TYR A 166 1.09 -37.06 6.79
N LEU A 167 1.49 -36.55 5.62
CA LEU A 167 2.90 -36.41 5.27
C LEU A 167 3.61 -35.37 6.16
N ALA A 168 2.93 -34.26 6.51
CA ALA A 168 3.43 -33.29 7.47
C ALA A 168 3.64 -33.91 8.87
N ALA A 169 2.71 -34.77 9.33
CA ALA A 169 2.86 -35.49 10.59
C ALA A 169 4.07 -36.45 10.58
N GLN A 170 4.31 -37.15 9.47
CA GLN A 170 5.51 -37.98 9.31
C GLN A 170 6.81 -37.17 9.35
N LEU A 171 6.82 -36.02 8.68
CA LEU A 171 7.97 -35.10 8.66
C LEU A 171 8.32 -34.65 10.08
N LYS A 172 7.31 -34.25 10.85
CA LYS A 172 7.44 -33.87 12.26
C LYS A 172 8.01 -35.01 13.10
N GLU A 173 7.45 -36.21 13.02
CA GLU A 173 7.90 -37.35 13.83
C GLU A 173 9.36 -37.72 13.53
N LYS A 174 9.74 -37.74 12.24
CA LYS A 174 11.11 -38.02 11.80
C LYS A 174 12.11 -36.98 12.30
N THR A 175 11.72 -35.71 12.29
CA THR A 175 12.58 -34.61 12.77
C THR A 175 12.72 -34.63 14.28
N GLN A 176 11.64 -34.89 15.01
CA GLN A 176 11.68 -35.04 16.47
C GLN A 176 12.51 -36.24 16.93
N LYS A 177 12.43 -37.37 16.22
CA LYS A 177 13.32 -38.53 16.47
C LYS A 177 14.78 -38.17 16.26
N SER A 178 15.08 -37.41 15.20
CA SER A 178 16.43 -36.94 14.90
C SER A 178 16.94 -36.02 16.02
N LEU A 179 16.13 -35.05 16.48
CA LEU A 179 16.42 -34.13 17.59
C LEU A 179 16.60 -34.82 18.96
N ARG A 180 15.85 -35.89 19.26
CA ARG A 180 15.97 -36.62 20.53
C ARG A 180 17.27 -37.42 20.67
N GLN A 181 17.92 -37.76 19.55
CA GLN A 181 19.24 -38.39 19.56
C GLN A 181 20.36 -37.42 20.00
N ALA A 182 20.07 -36.11 20.12
CA ALA A 182 21.03 -35.08 20.57
C ALA A 182 21.44 -35.22 22.05
N ASP A 183 20.55 -35.70 22.92
CA ASP A 183 20.73 -35.64 24.38
C ASP A 183 21.78 -36.66 24.90
N GLY A 184 22.23 -37.60 24.06
CA GLY A 184 23.11 -38.70 24.46
C GLY A 184 24.62 -38.54 24.17
N GLU A 185 25.02 -37.65 23.26
CA GLU A 185 26.43 -37.54 22.78
C GLU A 185 27.01 -36.13 22.99
N SER A 186 27.08 -35.69 24.24
CA SER A 186 27.62 -34.37 24.62
C SER A 186 29.16 -34.25 24.56
N THR A 187 29.88 -35.25 24.03
CA THR A 187 31.36 -35.30 24.08
C THR A 187 32.08 -35.58 22.76
N SER A 188 31.38 -35.63 21.62
CA SER A 188 32.05 -35.89 20.33
C SER A 188 32.26 -34.60 19.51
N VAL A 189 33.34 -34.57 18.72
CA VAL A 189 33.68 -33.51 17.74
C VAL A 189 32.52 -33.21 16.77
N ARG A 190 31.55 -34.12 16.66
CA ARG A 190 30.32 -34.02 15.87
C ARG A 190 29.25 -33.09 16.46
N ALA A 191 29.34 -32.72 17.73
CA ALA A 191 28.42 -31.76 18.33
C ALA A 191 28.34 -30.46 17.52
N ASN A 192 29.46 -30.03 16.92
CA ASN A 192 29.57 -28.79 16.14
C ASN A 192 28.76 -28.79 14.83
N VAL A 193 28.44 -29.97 14.26
CA VAL A 193 27.73 -30.07 12.97
C VAL A 193 26.31 -30.61 13.14
N TYR A 194 25.99 -31.19 14.30
CA TYR A 194 24.72 -31.89 14.57
C TYR A 194 23.44 -31.14 14.18
N PHE A 195 23.29 -29.86 14.54
CA PHE A 195 22.08 -29.09 14.20
C PHE A 195 22.00 -28.77 12.70
N ALA A 196 23.14 -28.59 12.05
CA ALA A 196 23.21 -28.41 10.60
C ALA A 196 22.90 -29.73 9.87
N ASP A 197 23.39 -30.86 10.37
CA ASP A 197 23.06 -32.19 9.86
C ASP A 197 21.57 -32.49 10.04
N THR A 198 20.99 -32.12 11.19
CA THR A 198 19.56 -32.32 11.47
C THR A 198 18.68 -31.47 10.55
N LEU A 199 19.07 -30.22 10.28
CA LEU A 199 18.38 -29.37 9.31
C LEU A 199 18.50 -29.93 7.89
N THR A 200 19.66 -30.48 7.53
CA THR A 200 19.89 -31.14 6.24
C THR A 200 18.98 -32.35 6.09
N VAL A 201 18.91 -33.21 7.12
CA VAL A 201 18.02 -34.38 7.14
C VAL A 201 16.54 -33.98 7.03
N LEU A 202 16.13 -32.86 7.65
CA LEU A 202 14.76 -32.34 7.50
C LEU A 202 14.47 -31.98 6.04
N LEU A 203 15.34 -31.19 5.41
CA LEU A 203 15.15 -30.72 4.02
C LEU A 203 15.22 -31.87 3.02
N GLU A 204 16.18 -32.80 3.18
CA GLU A 204 16.25 -34.03 2.40
C GLU A 204 14.99 -34.88 2.57
N SER A 205 14.40 -34.89 3.78
CA SER A 205 13.15 -35.61 4.02
C SER A 205 11.98 -34.98 3.28
N VAL A 206 11.88 -33.65 3.24
CA VAL A 206 10.85 -32.96 2.43
C VAL A 206 11.03 -33.27 0.95
N ALA A 207 12.25 -33.12 0.43
CA ALA A 207 12.55 -33.41 -0.97
C ALA A 207 12.20 -34.86 -1.34
N ARG A 208 12.57 -35.82 -0.47
CA ARG A 208 12.26 -37.23 -0.67
C ARG A 208 10.76 -37.54 -0.60
N ILE A 209 10.01 -36.90 0.31
CA ILE A 209 8.55 -37.04 0.38
C ILE A 209 7.90 -36.58 -0.93
N ILE A 210 8.34 -35.44 -1.46
CA ILE A 210 7.85 -34.89 -2.74
C ILE A 210 8.20 -35.84 -3.88
N GLU A 211 9.45 -36.31 -3.97
CA GLU A 211 9.94 -37.20 -5.04
C GLU A 211 9.20 -38.54 -5.05
N ILE A 212 8.97 -39.16 -3.88
CA ILE A 212 8.28 -40.45 -3.77
C ILE A 212 6.81 -40.33 -4.14
N HIS A 213 6.13 -39.26 -3.72
CA HIS A 213 4.69 -39.13 -3.90
C HIS A 213 4.28 -38.36 -5.15
N GLN A 214 5.21 -37.72 -5.86
CA GLN A 214 4.94 -37.05 -7.14
C GLN A 214 4.24 -37.96 -8.16
N PRO A 215 4.73 -39.17 -8.48
CA PRO A 215 4.07 -40.04 -9.45
C PRO A 215 2.66 -40.44 -9.01
N LEU A 216 2.45 -40.62 -7.71
CA LEU A 216 1.15 -40.97 -7.13
C LEU A 216 0.14 -39.83 -7.27
N VAL A 217 0.54 -38.61 -6.94
CA VAL A 217 -0.35 -37.43 -7.00
C VAL A 217 -0.65 -37.07 -8.45
N GLU A 218 0.36 -37.02 -9.31
CA GLU A 218 0.19 -36.62 -10.71
C GLU A 218 -0.63 -37.65 -11.53
N THR A 219 -0.48 -38.95 -11.22
CA THR A 219 -1.23 -40.00 -11.92
C THR A 219 -2.72 -40.01 -11.56
N TYR A 220 -3.07 -39.83 -10.28
CA TYR A 220 -4.45 -40.03 -9.80
C TYR A 220 -5.24 -38.74 -9.59
N TYR A 221 -4.58 -37.64 -9.24
CA TYR A 221 -5.23 -36.34 -9.01
C TYR A 221 -5.00 -35.36 -10.17
N GLY A 222 -4.05 -35.67 -11.05
CA GLY A 222 -3.71 -34.86 -12.21
C GLY A 222 -2.55 -33.88 -11.97
N PRO A 223 -2.05 -33.27 -13.05
CA PRO A 223 -0.90 -32.36 -13.00
C PRO A 223 -1.22 -31.11 -12.15
N GLY A 224 -0.25 -30.66 -11.35
CA GLY A 224 -0.36 -29.45 -10.52
C GLY A 224 -0.94 -29.66 -9.11
N ARG A 225 -1.53 -30.82 -8.84
CA ARG A 225 -2.06 -31.17 -7.50
C ARG A 225 -0.97 -31.45 -6.46
N LEU A 226 0.26 -31.69 -6.90
CA LEU A 226 1.43 -31.79 -6.04
C LEU A 226 1.70 -30.48 -5.29
N LEU A 227 1.39 -29.32 -5.89
CA LEU A 227 1.59 -28.01 -5.25
C LEU A 227 0.72 -27.85 -4.00
N GLN A 228 -0.52 -28.32 -4.06
CA GLN A 228 -1.42 -28.31 -2.92
C GLN A 228 -0.90 -29.20 -1.78
N VAL A 229 -0.26 -30.34 -2.10
CA VAL A 229 0.40 -31.17 -1.06
C VAL A 229 1.59 -30.42 -0.44
N VAL A 230 2.36 -29.67 -1.23
CA VAL A 230 3.47 -28.84 -0.74
C VAL A 230 3.00 -27.70 0.17
N GLU A 231 1.82 -27.11 -0.09
CA GLU A 231 1.21 -26.08 0.78
C GLU A 231 0.96 -26.60 2.21
N TYR A 232 0.74 -27.90 2.40
CA TYR A 232 0.64 -28.52 3.73
C TYR A 232 2.00 -28.89 4.34
N LEU A 233 2.99 -29.25 3.50
CA LEU A 233 4.33 -29.64 3.96
C LEU A 233 5.18 -28.42 4.37
N GLN A 234 5.09 -27.31 3.64
CA GLN A 234 5.93 -26.13 3.85
C GLN A 234 5.79 -25.52 5.25
N PRO A 235 4.56 -25.29 5.79
CA PRO A 235 4.40 -24.73 7.13
C PRO A 235 4.97 -25.64 8.23
N GLU A 236 4.85 -26.96 8.08
CA GLU A 236 5.42 -27.90 9.05
C GLU A 236 6.94 -27.98 8.92
N CYS A 237 7.50 -27.92 7.71
CA CYS A 237 8.94 -27.78 7.49
C CYS A 237 9.49 -26.53 8.18
N ASP A 238 8.86 -25.37 7.98
CA ASP A 238 9.26 -24.10 8.60
C ASP A 238 9.17 -24.17 10.13
N LYS A 239 8.13 -24.83 10.65
CA LYS A 239 7.96 -25.05 12.09
C LYS A 239 9.06 -25.93 12.67
N GLN A 240 9.39 -27.03 12.00
CA GLN A 240 10.47 -27.93 12.44
C GLN A 240 11.85 -27.25 12.31
N ALA A 241 12.11 -26.51 11.24
CA ALA A 241 13.34 -25.74 11.06
C ALA A 241 13.51 -24.68 12.16
N ASN A 242 12.44 -23.94 12.49
CA ASN A 242 12.44 -23.01 13.61
C ASN A 242 12.70 -23.70 14.94
N GLN A 243 12.11 -24.87 15.18
CA GLN A 243 12.36 -25.64 16.39
C GLN A 243 13.83 -26.08 16.51
N ILE A 244 14.45 -26.53 15.41
CA ILE A 244 15.89 -26.86 15.36
C ILE A 244 16.74 -25.63 15.70
N LEU A 245 16.41 -24.46 15.14
CA LEU A 245 17.13 -23.21 15.40
C LEU A 245 16.97 -22.72 16.85
N VAL A 246 15.79 -22.87 17.44
CA VAL A 246 15.53 -22.54 18.85
C VAL A 246 16.32 -23.45 19.77
N GLU A 247 16.33 -24.77 19.53
CA GLU A 247 17.12 -25.71 20.32
C GLU A 247 18.62 -25.51 20.13
N PHE A 248 19.08 -25.13 18.93
CA PHE A 248 20.45 -24.69 18.71
C PHE A 248 20.81 -23.48 19.58
N ARG A 249 19.96 -22.44 19.59
CA ARG A 249 20.17 -21.23 20.39
C ARG A 249 20.22 -21.52 21.89
N ARG A 250 19.33 -22.39 22.36
CA ARG A 250 19.25 -22.86 23.75
C ARG A 250 20.47 -23.71 24.15
N SER A 251 20.79 -24.73 23.36
CA SER A 251 21.90 -25.67 23.60
C SER A 251 23.25 -24.97 23.61
N ARG A 252 23.46 -24.00 22.71
CA ARG A 252 24.70 -23.22 22.63
C ARG A 252 24.75 -22.03 23.59
N GLN A 253 23.70 -21.82 24.38
CA GLN A 253 23.61 -20.72 25.36
C GLN A 253 23.97 -19.35 24.73
N LEU A 254 23.59 -19.13 23.47
CA LEU A 254 23.97 -17.94 22.71
C LEU A 254 23.53 -16.67 23.45
N ASP A 255 22.35 -16.69 24.07
CA ASP A 255 21.83 -15.57 24.85
C ASP A 255 22.63 -15.31 26.12
N LYS A 256 23.09 -16.35 26.82
CA LYS A 256 24.00 -16.18 27.98
C LYS A 256 25.38 -15.73 27.57
N GLN A 257 25.88 -16.14 26.40
CA GLN A 257 27.18 -15.68 25.89
C GLN A 257 27.10 -14.22 25.42
N ILE A 258 25.96 -13.81 24.83
CA ILE A 258 25.67 -12.42 24.50
C ILE A 258 25.48 -11.59 25.79
N HIS A 259 24.80 -12.11 26.81
CA HIS A 259 24.66 -11.45 28.13
C HIS A 259 25.98 -11.39 28.91
N LEU A 260 26.82 -12.42 28.86
CA LEU A 260 28.16 -12.40 29.46
C LEU A 260 29.05 -11.34 28.79
N VAL A 261 28.82 -11.08 27.50
CA VAL A 261 29.47 -10.01 26.74
C VAL A 261 28.80 -8.64 26.97
N SER A 262 27.49 -8.58 27.25
CA SER A 262 26.75 -7.31 27.40
C SER A 262 26.64 -6.79 28.83
N GLU A 263 26.69 -7.64 29.86
CA GLU A 263 26.52 -7.23 31.26
C GLU A 263 27.76 -7.47 32.14
N ASN A 264 28.54 -8.53 31.91
CA ASN A 264 29.54 -8.97 32.92
C ASN A 264 30.95 -8.39 32.81
N ASP A 265 31.21 -7.38 31.96
CA ASP A 265 32.54 -6.72 31.92
C ASP A 265 32.50 -5.18 31.94
N LEU A 266 31.33 -4.55 32.13
CA LEU A 266 31.19 -3.07 32.15
C LEU A 266 30.62 -2.48 33.44
N GLU A 267 29.97 -3.26 34.32
CA GLU A 267 29.36 -2.69 35.54
C GLU A 267 30.26 -2.74 36.79
N VAL A 268 31.29 -3.58 36.86
CA VAL A 268 31.99 -3.83 38.14
C VAL A 268 33.35 -3.11 38.27
N GLY A 269 33.84 -2.39 37.25
CA GLY A 269 35.23 -1.91 37.25
C GLY A 269 35.52 -0.46 36.84
N ILE A 270 34.56 0.31 36.32
CA ILE A 270 34.86 1.66 35.78
C ILE A 270 33.77 2.64 36.22
N THR A 271 34.15 3.58 37.09
CA THR A 271 33.26 4.58 37.69
C THR A 271 32.99 5.80 36.81
N GLU A 272 33.70 5.97 35.68
CA GLU A 272 33.57 7.12 34.78
C GLU A 272 32.83 6.80 33.47
N GLU A 273 31.73 7.51 33.22
CA GLU A 273 30.80 7.32 32.10
C GLU A 273 31.40 7.60 30.72
N GLN A 274 32.32 8.57 30.60
CA GLN A 274 33.01 8.86 29.33
C GLN A 274 33.93 7.73 28.86
N THR A 275 34.56 7.03 29.79
CA THR A 275 35.48 5.92 29.50
C THR A 275 34.71 4.67 29.08
N ARG A 276 33.50 4.50 29.61
CA ARG A 276 32.53 3.46 29.22
C ARG A 276 32.07 3.63 27.77
N ASP A 277 31.67 4.83 27.38
CA ASP A 277 31.21 5.11 26.01
C ASP A 277 32.32 4.98 24.95
N LEU A 278 33.55 5.34 25.30
CA LEU A 278 34.71 5.15 24.42
C LEU A 278 35.02 3.68 24.17
N ARG A 279 35.03 2.85 25.23
CA ARG A 279 35.30 1.41 25.14
C ARG A 279 34.14 0.64 24.48
N MET A 280 32.90 1.03 24.72
CA MET A 280 31.72 0.48 24.05
C MET A 280 31.78 0.77 22.54
N ASN A 281 32.12 1.99 22.14
CA ASN A 281 32.36 2.34 20.74
C ASN A 281 33.53 1.58 20.11
N GLU A 282 34.61 1.33 20.86
CA GLU A 282 35.76 0.56 20.38
C GLU A 282 35.41 -0.93 20.17
N PHE A 283 34.62 -1.49 21.08
CA PHE A 283 34.11 -2.86 21.01
C PHE A 283 33.08 -3.04 19.88
N GLU A 284 32.16 -2.10 19.71
CA GLU A 284 31.25 -2.06 18.55
C GLU A 284 32.02 -1.97 17.23
N LYS A 285 33.04 -1.10 17.15
CA LYS A 285 33.93 -1.03 15.97
C LYS A 285 34.67 -2.34 15.73
N LEU A 286 35.08 -3.07 16.78
CA LEU A 286 35.72 -4.38 16.66
C LEU A 286 34.74 -5.48 16.21
N LEU A 287 33.50 -5.46 16.70
CA LEU A 287 32.42 -6.37 16.28
C LEU A 287 31.97 -6.12 14.84
N GLN A 288 31.92 -4.85 14.42
CA GLN A 288 31.64 -4.43 13.04
C GLN A 288 32.78 -4.83 12.10
N ASN A 289 34.04 -4.73 12.53
CA ASN A 289 35.20 -4.96 11.65
C ASN A 289 35.78 -6.39 11.66
N LYS A 290 35.47 -7.27 12.63
CA LYS A 290 36.19 -8.55 12.80
C LYS A 290 35.37 -9.85 12.79
N THR A 291 34.04 -9.83 12.69
CA THR A 291 33.25 -11.08 12.64
C THR A 291 32.75 -11.37 11.23
N GLY A 292 33.15 -12.51 10.65
CA GLY A 292 32.63 -12.97 9.36
C GLY A 292 31.12 -13.24 9.36
N ILE A 293 30.54 -13.37 10.56
CA ILE A 293 29.10 -13.57 10.78
C ILE A 293 28.33 -12.28 10.50
N ASN A 294 28.78 -11.12 11.00
CA ASN A 294 28.11 -9.84 10.66
C ASN A 294 28.15 -9.60 9.15
N ARG A 295 29.27 -9.87 8.49
CA ARG A 295 29.35 -9.75 7.03
C ARG A 295 28.38 -10.70 6.32
N ALA A 296 28.32 -11.97 6.73
CA ALA A 296 27.40 -12.95 6.14
C ALA A 296 25.91 -12.60 6.39
N VAL A 297 25.57 -12.07 7.57
CA VAL A 297 24.22 -11.59 7.90
C VAL A 297 23.86 -10.40 7.03
N GLN A 298 24.78 -9.43 6.84
CA GLN A 298 24.54 -8.28 5.96
C GLN A 298 24.44 -8.70 4.48
N GLU A 299 25.26 -9.65 4.03
CA GLU A 299 25.15 -10.25 2.69
C GLU A 299 23.77 -10.92 2.52
N LEU A 300 23.32 -11.73 3.48
CA LEU A 300 22.01 -12.38 3.44
C LEU A 300 20.85 -11.36 3.44
N LEU A 301 20.94 -10.31 4.27
CA LEU A 301 19.97 -9.22 4.28
C LEU A 301 19.93 -8.49 2.94
N GLY A 302 21.08 -8.27 2.30
CA GLY A 302 21.15 -7.70 0.95
C GLY A 302 20.37 -8.55 -0.08
N HIS A 303 20.59 -9.87 -0.09
CA HIS A 303 19.83 -10.77 -0.97
C HIS A 303 18.33 -10.77 -0.63
N TYR A 304 17.98 -10.78 0.66
CA TYR A 304 16.59 -10.71 1.10
C TYR A 304 15.90 -9.44 0.58
N ILE A 305 16.51 -8.26 0.73
CA ILE A 305 15.95 -6.99 0.27
C ILE A 305 15.72 -7.01 -1.25
N MET A 306 16.64 -7.59 -2.02
CA MET A 306 16.48 -7.73 -3.47
C MET A 306 15.32 -8.67 -3.84
N LEU A 307 15.20 -9.82 -3.17
CA LEU A 307 14.11 -10.77 -3.37
C LEU A 307 12.76 -10.17 -2.97
N GLU A 308 12.71 -9.45 -1.86
CA GLU A 308 11.51 -8.81 -1.36
C GLU A 308 11.06 -7.69 -2.30
N ARG A 309 11.99 -6.90 -2.85
CA ARG A 309 11.68 -5.91 -3.91
C ARG A 309 11.10 -6.58 -5.16
N TYR A 310 11.75 -7.63 -5.65
CA TYR A 310 11.27 -8.37 -6.82
C TYR A 310 9.87 -8.95 -6.58
N PHE A 311 9.67 -9.61 -5.43
CA PHE A 311 8.36 -10.13 -5.02
C PHE A 311 7.31 -9.04 -5.03
N LEU A 312 7.61 -7.87 -4.45
CA LEU A 312 6.67 -6.77 -4.32
C LEU A 312 6.25 -6.22 -5.69
N VAL A 313 7.22 -5.96 -6.58
CA VAL A 313 6.96 -5.47 -7.95
C VAL A 313 6.14 -6.46 -8.77
N GLU A 314 6.54 -7.73 -8.81
CA GLU A 314 5.83 -8.77 -9.58
C GLU A 314 4.43 -9.04 -9.03
N SER A 315 4.27 -9.05 -7.70
CA SER A 315 2.96 -9.29 -7.09
C SER A 315 1.99 -8.14 -7.36
N VAL A 316 2.48 -6.89 -7.28
CA VAL A 316 1.66 -5.73 -7.64
C VAL A 316 1.33 -5.74 -9.12
N SER A 317 2.30 -6.00 -10.01
CA SER A 317 2.04 -6.12 -11.46
C SER A 317 0.93 -7.13 -11.78
N LYS A 318 0.92 -8.29 -11.12
CA LYS A 318 -0.15 -9.29 -11.26
C LYS A 318 -1.48 -8.80 -10.70
N ALA A 319 -1.49 -8.14 -9.54
CA ALA A 319 -2.69 -7.56 -8.96
C ALA A 319 -3.31 -6.51 -9.91
N VAL A 320 -2.49 -5.65 -10.53
CA VAL A 320 -2.95 -4.70 -11.56
C VAL A 320 -3.52 -5.42 -12.79
N ALA A 321 -2.88 -6.50 -13.26
CA ALA A 321 -3.37 -7.27 -14.40
C ALA A 321 -4.68 -8.02 -14.13
N MET A 322 -4.94 -8.35 -12.85
CA MET A 322 -6.15 -9.03 -12.38
C MET A 322 -7.21 -8.07 -11.83
N ASP A 323 -7.01 -6.74 -11.98
CA ASP A 323 -7.91 -5.73 -11.45
C ASP A 323 -9.33 -5.91 -11.97
N THR A 324 -10.30 -5.93 -11.05
CA THR A 324 -11.72 -6.08 -11.35
C THR A 324 -12.52 -5.01 -10.62
N ALA A 325 -13.47 -4.40 -11.35
CA ALA A 325 -14.46 -3.53 -10.73
C ALA A 325 -15.35 -4.36 -9.80
N VAL A 326 -15.46 -3.95 -8.54
CA VAL A 326 -16.28 -4.66 -7.55
C VAL A 326 -17.72 -4.17 -7.71
N GLU A 327 -18.67 -5.10 -7.93
CA GLU A 327 -20.09 -4.76 -8.06
C GLU A 327 -20.60 -3.99 -6.83
N GLY A 328 -21.18 -2.82 -7.04
CA GLY A 328 -21.67 -1.94 -5.97
C GLY A 328 -20.60 -1.11 -5.26
N SER A 329 -19.32 -1.24 -5.63
CA SER A 329 -18.24 -0.38 -5.12
C SER A 329 -17.92 0.76 -6.11
N LEU A 330 -17.43 1.87 -5.55
CA LEU A 330 -16.90 3.01 -6.32
C LEU A 330 -15.43 2.82 -6.72
N THR A 331 -14.77 1.83 -6.12
CA THR A 331 -13.35 1.47 -6.33
C THR A 331 -13.24 0.06 -6.93
N SER A 332 -12.06 -0.26 -7.45
CA SER A 332 -11.72 -1.62 -7.91
C SER A 332 -10.84 -2.36 -6.90
N SER A 333 -10.66 -3.68 -7.09
CA SER A 333 -9.90 -4.53 -6.17
C SER A 333 -8.43 -4.11 -6.02
N ILE A 334 -7.87 -3.40 -7.01
CA ILE A 334 -6.48 -2.96 -7.05
C ILE A 334 -6.01 -2.24 -5.78
N VAL A 335 -6.85 -1.42 -5.16
CA VAL A 335 -6.46 -0.64 -3.97
C VAL A 335 -6.19 -1.60 -2.81
N ASP A 336 -7.15 -2.45 -2.48
CA ASP A 336 -7.01 -3.40 -1.38
C ASP A 336 -5.87 -4.39 -1.61
N ASP A 337 -5.74 -4.92 -2.83
CA ASP A 337 -4.70 -5.88 -3.20
C ASP A 337 -3.29 -5.29 -3.06
N VAL A 338 -3.07 -4.08 -3.60
CA VAL A 338 -1.75 -3.42 -3.57
C VAL A 338 -1.36 -3.06 -2.14
N PHE A 339 -2.26 -2.44 -1.36
CA PHE A 339 -1.95 -2.05 0.02
C PHE A 339 -1.81 -3.27 0.94
N PHE A 340 -2.52 -4.37 0.69
CA PHE A 340 -2.30 -5.64 1.38
C PHE A 340 -0.90 -6.19 1.11
N LEU A 341 -0.46 -6.22 -0.16
CA LEU A 341 0.86 -6.72 -0.55
C LEU A 341 1.99 -5.87 0.04
N VAL A 342 1.88 -4.54 -0.02
CA VAL A 342 2.84 -3.60 0.57
C VAL A 342 2.93 -3.81 2.08
N LYS A 343 1.79 -3.85 2.78
CA LYS A 343 1.78 -4.10 4.23
C LYS A 343 2.39 -5.45 4.58
N LYS A 344 2.08 -6.50 3.81
CA LYS A 344 2.63 -7.86 4.00
C LYS A 344 4.15 -7.90 3.80
N SER A 345 4.68 -7.11 2.87
CA SER A 345 6.12 -7.01 2.60
C SER A 345 6.86 -6.29 3.73
N ILE A 346 6.34 -5.14 4.16
CA ILE A 346 6.90 -4.39 5.29
C ILE A 346 6.86 -5.23 6.57
N ARG A 347 5.74 -5.91 6.85
CA ARG A 347 5.62 -6.75 8.05
C ARG A 347 6.56 -7.96 8.04
N ARG A 348 6.86 -8.53 6.87
CA ARG A 348 7.92 -9.53 6.72
C ARG A 348 9.29 -8.95 7.04
N SER A 349 9.60 -7.73 6.59
CA SER A 349 10.88 -7.10 6.91
C SER A 349 11.09 -6.89 8.42
N LEU A 350 10.03 -6.68 9.20
CA LEU A 350 10.11 -6.56 10.66
C LEU A 350 10.66 -7.82 11.33
N THR A 351 10.45 -9.01 10.76
CA THR A 351 10.97 -10.26 11.33
C THR A 351 12.48 -10.39 11.19
N SER A 352 13.11 -9.58 10.32
CA SER A 352 14.57 -9.51 10.22
C SER A 352 15.22 -8.84 11.43
N CYS A 353 14.46 -8.11 12.24
CA CYS A 353 14.93 -7.27 13.35
C CYS A 353 16.07 -6.30 12.98
N SER A 354 16.29 -6.04 11.68
CA SER A 354 17.33 -5.15 11.18
C SER A 354 16.70 -3.84 10.72
N ILE A 355 17.09 -2.74 11.37
CA ILE A 355 16.57 -1.41 11.05
C ILE A 355 16.88 -1.02 9.60
N ASP A 356 18.09 -1.31 9.12
CA ASP A 356 18.49 -0.96 7.75
C ASP A 356 17.69 -1.78 6.71
N SER A 357 17.36 -3.04 7.00
CA SER A 357 16.50 -3.87 6.15
C SER A 357 15.06 -3.35 6.10
N ILE A 358 14.50 -3.00 7.26
CA ILE A 358 13.15 -2.43 7.36
C ILE A 358 13.07 -1.11 6.59
N CYS A 359 14.06 -0.22 6.77
CA CYS A 359 14.17 1.04 6.04
C CYS A 359 14.24 0.80 4.53
N ALA A 360 15.05 -0.15 4.07
CA ALA A 360 15.17 -0.47 2.65
C ALA A 360 13.86 -0.98 2.06
N VAL A 361 13.12 -1.85 2.76
CA VAL A 361 11.83 -2.37 2.29
C VAL A 361 10.75 -1.28 2.27
N ILE A 362 10.72 -0.38 3.25
CA ILE A 362 9.82 0.79 3.25
C ILE A 362 10.11 1.70 2.05
N ASN A 363 11.39 1.98 1.78
CA ASN A 363 11.79 2.81 0.64
C ASN A 363 11.43 2.13 -0.70
N ASN A 364 11.62 0.82 -0.81
CA ASN A 364 11.18 0.05 -1.98
C ASN A 364 9.66 0.12 -2.17
N ALA A 365 8.89 0.05 -1.09
CA ALA A 365 7.43 0.20 -1.12
C ALA A 365 7.01 1.61 -1.57
N CYS A 366 7.64 2.67 -1.05
CA CYS A 366 7.37 4.04 -1.50
C CYS A 366 7.70 4.21 -3.00
N THR A 367 8.84 3.68 -3.44
CA THR A 367 9.25 3.73 -4.86
C THR A 367 8.23 3.01 -5.76
N LEU A 368 7.80 1.81 -5.38
CA LEU A 368 6.76 1.05 -6.10
C LEU A 368 5.44 1.85 -6.21
N LEU A 369 5.01 2.49 -5.11
CA LEU A 369 3.80 3.29 -5.10
C LEU A 369 3.94 4.50 -6.05
N GLU A 370 5.08 5.17 -6.01
CA GLU A 370 5.36 6.41 -6.77
C GLU A 370 5.62 6.20 -8.26
N GLU A 371 6.18 5.06 -8.64
CA GLU A 371 6.54 4.71 -10.01
C GLU A 371 5.53 3.74 -10.62
N ASP A 372 5.56 2.47 -10.22
CA ASP A 372 4.80 1.41 -10.87
C ASP A 372 3.28 1.58 -10.68
N TYR A 373 2.83 1.78 -9.44
CA TYR A 373 1.40 1.87 -9.12
C TYR A 373 0.79 3.19 -9.61
N ALA A 374 1.45 4.32 -9.37
CA ALA A 374 0.99 5.63 -9.86
C ALA A 374 0.93 5.70 -11.39
N LEU A 375 1.82 4.98 -12.11
CA LEU A 375 1.83 4.96 -13.58
C LEU A 375 0.53 4.39 -14.16
N VAL A 376 -0.09 3.39 -13.51
CA VAL A 376 -1.37 2.79 -13.92
C VAL A 376 -2.44 3.87 -14.06
N PHE A 377 -2.61 4.66 -13.00
CA PHE A 377 -3.60 5.74 -13.01
C PHE A 377 -3.17 6.93 -13.86
N GLN A 378 -1.88 7.21 -13.94
CA GLN A 378 -1.38 8.27 -14.83
C GLN A 378 -1.71 7.99 -16.30
N GLN A 379 -1.60 6.73 -16.73
CA GLN A 379 -2.01 6.33 -18.08
C GLN A 379 -3.52 6.47 -18.29
N GLN A 380 -4.33 6.03 -17.32
CA GLN A 380 -5.79 6.19 -17.33
C GLN A 380 -6.21 7.66 -17.41
N CYS A 381 -5.64 8.53 -16.57
CA CYS A 381 -5.95 9.96 -16.57
C CYS A 381 -5.47 10.66 -17.85
N LYS A 382 -4.34 10.22 -18.44
CA LYS A 382 -3.83 10.77 -19.72
C LYS A 382 -4.75 10.48 -20.91
N LEU A 383 -5.47 9.37 -20.90
CA LEU A 383 -6.49 9.07 -21.91
C LEU A 383 -7.66 10.07 -21.84
N GLY A 384 -7.85 10.71 -20.68
CA GLY A 384 -8.84 11.76 -20.46
C GLY A 384 -10.25 11.21 -20.27
N PHE A 385 -11.12 12.00 -19.67
CA PHE A 385 -12.53 11.65 -19.57
C PHE A 385 -13.20 11.85 -20.94
N PRO A 386 -13.83 10.81 -21.53
CA PRO A 386 -14.43 10.90 -22.86
C PRO A 386 -15.48 12.01 -22.91
N SER A 387 -15.21 13.06 -23.68
CA SER A 387 -16.18 14.12 -23.96
C SER A 387 -17.34 13.52 -24.76
N GLY A 388 -18.50 13.39 -24.14
CA GLY A 388 -19.70 12.82 -24.76
C GLY A 388 -20.35 13.69 -25.84
N TYR A 389 -19.57 14.40 -26.65
CA TYR A 389 -20.07 14.96 -27.91
C TYR A 389 -20.15 13.81 -28.90
N LEU A 390 -21.19 12.99 -28.76
CA LEU A 390 -21.66 12.19 -29.88
C LEU A 390 -22.16 13.20 -30.91
N ASP A 391 -21.41 13.35 -32.00
CA ASP A 391 -21.91 13.96 -33.22
C ASP A 391 -23.27 13.31 -33.52
N LEU A 392 -24.30 14.12 -33.85
CA LEU A 392 -25.66 13.63 -34.12
C LEU A 392 -25.63 12.47 -35.13
N THR A 393 -24.66 12.51 -36.04
CA THR A 393 -24.39 11.49 -37.06
C THR A 393 -23.94 10.14 -36.47
N GLN A 394 -23.12 10.11 -35.42
CA GLN A 394 -22.71 8.86 -34.76
C GLN A 394 -23.81 8.28 -33.87
N ALA A 395 -24.60 9.11 -33.19
CA ALA A 395 -25.78 8.65 -32.45
C ALA A 395 -26.82 8.02 -33.39
N TYR A 396 -27.05 8.66 -34.55
CA TYR A 396 -27.95 8.13 -35.58
C TYR A 396 -27.45 6.79 -36.17
N ASN A 397 -26.14 6.69 -36.46
CA ASN A 397 -25.54 5.45 -36.95
C ASN A 397 -25.54 4.31 -35.92
N ALA A 398 -25.30 4.61 -34.63
CA ALA A 398 -25.34 3.63 -33.56
C ALA A 398 -26.75 3.03 -33.38
N ILE A 399 -27.79 3.88 -33.44
CA ILE A 399 -29.20 3.48 -33.38
C ILE A 399 -29.59 2.67 -34.62
N GLN A 400 -29.14 3.09 -35.81
CA GLN A 400 -29.43 2.39 -37.07
C GLN A 400 -28.78 0.99 -37.11
N SER A 401 -27.57 0.84 -36.56
CA SER A 401 -26.86 -0.45 -36.49
C SER A 401 -27.49 -1.44 -35.52
N SER A 402 -28.01 -0.96 -34.38
CA SER A 402 -28.68 -1.81 -33.38
C SER A 402 -30.09 -2.22 -33.82
N LEU A 403 -30.77 -1.41 -34.64
CA LEU A 403 -32.03 -1.77 -35.29
C LEU A 403 -31.88 -2.85 -36.38
N GLN A 404 -30.72 -2.94 -37.06
CA GLN A 404 -30.47 -3.96 -38.09
C GLN A 404 -30.11 -5.34 -37.53
N GLN A 405 -29.58 -5.44 -36.31
CA GLN A 405 -29.07 -6.71 -35.75
C GLN A 405 -30.02 -7.40 -34.75
N GLY A 406 -31.23 -6.88 -34.51
CA GLY A 406 -32.28 -7.58 -33.77
C GLY A 406 -31.96 -7.99 -32.32
N SER A 407 -30.90 -7.44 -31.72
CA SER A 407 -30.51 -7.68 -30.32
C SER A 407 -30.70 -6.42 -29.50
N ILE A 408 -31.87 -6.30 -28.87
CA ILE A 408 -32.14 -5.37 -27.76
C ILE A 408 -31.53 -5.99 -26.49
N ARG A 409 -30.20 -6.03 -26.41
CA ARG A 409 -29.47 -6.10 -25.14
C ARG A 409 -28.51 -4.92 -25.14
N LEU A 410 -28.83 -3.93 -24.31
CA LEU A 410 -28.00 -2.76 -24.06
C LEU A 410 -26.72 -3.22 -23.35
N GLN A 411 -25.72 -3.66 -24.14
CA GLN A 411 -24.34 -3.64 -23.67
C GLN A 411 -23.98 -2.16 -23.44
N PRO A 412 -23.35 -1.79 -22.30
CA PRO A 412 -22.89 -0.42 -22.11
C PRO A 412 -22.00 -0.06 -23.29
N SER A 413 -22.25 1.09 -23.89
CA SER A 413 -21.44 1.54 -25.03
C SER A 413 -19.97 1.57 -24.61
N ASP A 414 -19.04 1.29 -25.52
CA ASP A 414 -17.59 1.36 -25.22
C ASP A 414 -17.20 2.72 -24.58
N THR A 415 -17.97 3.77 -24.88
CA THR A 415 -17.83 5.10 -24.30
C THR A 415 -18.25 5.18 -22.83
N GLU A 416 -19.38 4.56 -22.44
CA GLU A 416 -19.82 4.51 -21.03
C GLU A 416 -18.86 3.71 -20.17
N LYS A 417 -18.36 2.58 -20.69
CA LYS A 417 -17.34 1.79 -20.00
C LYS A 417 -16.06 2.59 -19.78
N THR A 418 -15.63 3.37 -20.78
CA THR A 418 -14.45 4.23 -20.67
C THR A 418 -14.65 5.36 -19.66
N LYS A 419 -15.85 5.96 -19.60
CA LYS A 419 -16.21 6.94 -18.57
C LYS A 419 -16.19 6.33 -17.16
N ALA A 420 -16.81 5.16 -16.99
CA ALA A 420 -16.82 4.44 -15.72
C ALA A 420 -15.39 4.14 -15.24
N ASN A 421 -14.55 3.59 -16.11
CA ASN A 421 -13.15 3.30 -15.80
C ASN A 421 -12.37 4.54 -15.35
N PHE A 422 -12.56 5.69 -16.01
CA PHE A 422 -11.92 6.94 -15.60
C PHE A 422 -12.38 7.41 -14.20
N LEU A 423 -13.69 7.32 -13.92
CA LEU A 423 -14.23 7.71 -12.60
C LEU A 423 -13.76 6.75 -11.50
N THR A 424 -13.76 5.44 -11.76
CA THR A 424 -13.18 4.43 -10.86
C THR A 424 -11.70 4.69 -10.61
N ALA A 425 -10.93 5.09 -11.64
CA ALA A 425 -9.52 5.46 -11.45
C ALA A 425 -9.36 6.68 -10.52
N LEU A 426 -10.19 7.73 -10.66
CA LEU A 426 -10.19 8.87 -9.74
C LEU A 426 -10.51 8.46 -8.31
N ASN A 427 -11.48 7.58 -8.13
CA ASN A 427 -11.84 7.04 -6.81
C ASN A 427 -10.69 6.21 -6.23
N ASN A 428 -10.08 5.34 -7.02
CA ASN A 428 -8.93 4.53 -6.60
C ASN A 428 -7.73 5.41 -6.18
N ILE A 429 -7.43 6.49 -6.91
CA ILE A 429 -6.37 7.44 -6.53
C ILE A 429 -6.70 8.07 -5.18
N GLU A 430 -7.93 8.56 -5.00
CA GLU A 430 -8.36 9.22 -3.77
C GLU A 430 -8.35 8.26 -2.56
N THR A 431 -8.90 7.05 -2.71
CA THR A 431 -8.83 6.02 -1.67
C THR A 431 -7.38 5.60 -1.40
N SER A 432 -6.51 5.54 -2.43
CA SER A 432 -5.08 5.26 -2.23
C SER A 432 -4.39 6.31 -1.37
N ILE A 433 -4.77 7.59 -1.45
CA ILE A 433 -4.24 8.66 -0.58
C ILE A 433 -4.58 8.36 0.90
N GLU A 434 -5.80 7.92 1.18
CA GLU A 434 -6.23 7.54 2.53
C GLU A 434 -5.54 6.25 3.01
N CYS A 435 -5.39 5.26 2.12
CA CYS A 435 -4.67 4.03 2.40
C CYS A 435 -3.19 4.27 2.71
N ILE A 436 -2.50 5.20 2.01
CA ILE A 436 -1.11 5.58 2.31
C ILE A 436 -1.01 6.17 3.72
N GLU A 437 -1.94 7.08 4.08
CA GLU A 437 -1.93 7.70 5.41
C GLU A 437 -2.20 6.66 6.52
N THR A 438 -3.11 5.74 6.29
CA THR A 438 -3.41 4.64 7.21
C THR A 438 -2.23 3.67 7.31
N LEU A 439 -1.58 3.36 6.20
CA LEU A 439 -0.38 2.52 6.17
C LEU A 439 0.76 3.15 6.95
N ASP A 440 1.05 4.45 6.77
CA ASP A 440 2.09 5.19 7.50
C ASP A 440 1.89 5.10 9.02
N LYS A 441 0.66 5.39 9.49
CA LYS A 441 0.30 5.29 10.92
C LYS A 441 0.46 3.86 11.45
N ASN A 442 -0.01 2.86 10.69
CA ASN A 442 0.06 1.46 11.10
C ASN A 442 1.50 0.95 11.16
N VAL A 443 2.31 1.23 10.14
CA VAL A 443 3.72 0.81 10.08
C VAL A 443 4.52 1.48 11.19
N SER A 444 4.32 2.78 11.40
CA SER A 444 4.95 3.52 12.50
C SER A 444 4.65 2.87 13.86
N HIS A 445 3.39 2.52 14.09
CA HIS A 445 2.95 1.88 15.32
C HIS A 445 3.51 0.45 15.49
N GLU A 446 3.47 -0.36 14.43
CA GLU A 446 4.02 -1.73 14.43
C GLU A 446 5.53 -1.73 14.72
N ILE A 447 6.29 -0.80 14.14
CA ILE A 447 7.72 -0.65 14.42
C ILE A 447 7.94 -0.29 15.89
N GLN A 448 7.20 0.67 16.42
CA GLN A 448 7.36 1.12 17.81
C GLN A 448 7.05 -0.01 18.80
N ILE A 449 6.03 -0.83 18.54
CA ILE A 449 5.69 -1.99 19.39
C ILE A 449 6.79 -3.06 19.35
N ASN A 450 7.26 -3.42 18.16
CA ASN A 450 8.16 -4.57 18.00
C ASN A 450 9.62 -4.24 18.35
N LEU A 451 10.06 -3.00 18.10
CA LEU A 451 11.48 -2.62 18.16
C LEU A 451 11.74 -1.43 19.09
N GLY A 452 10.71 -0.69 19.52
CA GLY A 452 10.88 0.61 20.19
C GLY A 452 11.74 0.60 21.45
N SER A 453 11.76 -0.51 22.20
CA SER A 453 12.61 -0.68 23.39
C SER A 453 14.08 -0.94 23.07
N THR A 454 14.38 -1.37 21.85
CA THR A 454 15.70 -1.81 21.38
C THR A 454 16.38 -0.77 20.48
N MET A 455 15.65 0.25 20.04
CA MET A 455 16.16 1.26 19.10
C MET A 455 16.93 2.38 19.78
N MET A 456 18.11 2.70 19.25
CA MET A 456 18.86 3.91 19.62
C MET A 456 18.26 5.16 18.96
N SER A 457 18.57 6.35 19.48
CA SER A 457 18.06 7.63 18.95
C SER A 457 18.36 7.81 17.44
N ARG A 458 19.56 7.44 16.98
CA ARG A 458 19.92 7.46 15.55
C ARG A 458 19.03 6.55 14.69
N ASP A 459 18.68 5.38 15.22
CA ASP A 459 17.88 4.41 14.49
C ASP A 459 16.41 4.88 14.38
N GLN A 460 15.91 5.55 15.43
CA GLN A 460 14.59 6.20 15.39
C GLN A 460 14.54 7.30 14.33
N GLU A 461 15.59 8.12 14.21
CA GLU A 461 15.69 9.14 13.16
C GLU A 461 15.72 8.54 11.75
N LYS A 462 16.45 7.44 11.54
CA LYS A 462 16.47 6.73 10.25
C LYS A 462 15.08 6.26 9.83
N ILE A 463 14.36 5.60 10.75
CA ILE A 463 13.00 5.13 10.47
C ILE A 463 12.07 6.31 10.17
N LYS A 464 12.13 7.36 10.98
CA LYS A 464 11.34 8.57 10.75
C LYS A 464 11.59 9.18 9.38
N SER A 465 12.85 9.18 8.92
CA SER A 465 13.22 9.62 7.57
C SER A 465 12.61 8.74 6.48
N CYS A 466 12.63 7.41 6.64
CA CYS A 466 12.04 6.50 5.65
C CYS A 466 10.50 6.59 5.62
N LEU A 467 9.86 6.76 6.78
CA LEU A 467 8.41 6.97 6.87
C LEU A 467 7.97 8.29 6.21
N ALA A 468 8.83 9.31 6.18
CA ALA A 468 8.57 10.52 5.39
C ALA A 468 8.45 10.24 3.88
N GLY A 469 8.95 9.10 3.40
CA GLY A 469 8.69 8.58 2.06
C GLY A 469 7.20 8.44 1.77
N PHE A 470 6.39 7.93 2.70
CA PHE A 470 4.94 7.83 2.52
C PHE A 470 4.26 9.19 2.32
N GLN A 471 4.75 10.26 2.97
CA GLN A 471 4.24 11.62 2.76
C GLN A 471 4.58 12.15 1.36
N THR A 472 5.74 11.75 0.84
CA THR A 472 6.14 12.04 -0.55
C THR A 472 5.22 11.29 -1.52
N SER A 473 4.98 9.99 -1.30
CA SER A 473 4.04 9.20 -2.10
C SER A 473 2.63 9.78 -2.05
N LYS A 474 2.14 10.19 -0.87
CA LYS A 474 0.85 10.87 -0.70
C LYS A 474 0.76 12.14 -1.55
N SER A 475 1.81 12.96 -1.54
CA SER A 475 1.88 14.20 -2.34
C SER A 475 1.87 13.90 -3.84
N LYS A 476 2.57 12.84 -4.28
CA LYS A 476 2.54 12.37 -5.67
C LYS A 476 1.13 11.97 -6.12
N PHE A 477 0.41 11.20 -5.31
CA PHE A 477 -0.98 10.80 -5.60
C PHE A 477 -1.93 12.01 -5.56
N ARG A 478 -1.71 12.98 -4.67
CA ARG A 478 -2.46 14.25 -4.65
C ARG A 478 -2.32 15.00 -5.97
N HIS A 479 -1.09 15.17 -6.48
CA HIS A 479 -0.85 15.80 -7.77
C HIS A 479 -1.46 15.03 -8.94
N LEU A 480 -1.46 13.70 -8.87
CA LEU A 480 -2.10 12.85 -9.86
C LEU A 480 -3.64 13.00 -9.85
N LEU A 481 -4.22 13.10 -8.66
CA LEU A 481 -5.65 13.36 -8.48
C LEU A 481 -6.03 14.74 -9.02
N ASP A 482 -5.23 15.76 -8.71
CA ASP A 482 -5.42 17.13 -9.24
C ASP A 482 -5.37 17.15 -10.78
N PHE A 483 -4.43 16.40 -11.37
CA PHE A 483 -4.35 16.24 -12.82
C PHE A 483 -5.62 15.58 -13.39
N GLY A 484 -6.11 14.52 -12.74
CA GLY A 484 -7.36 13.87 -13.12
C GLY A 484 -8.59 14.79 -13.02
N HIS A 485 -8.68 15.61 -11.97
CA HIS A 485 -9.74 16.62 -11.83
C HIS A 485 -9.66 17.71 -12.91
N GLU A 486 -8.47 18.18 -13.29
CA GLU A 486 -8.33 19.15 -14.39
C GLU A 486 -8.73 18.53 -15.75
N GLN A 487 -8.42 17.24 -15.98
CA GLN A 487 -8.92 16.53 -17.17
C GLN A 487 -10.45 16.52 -17.20
N LEU A 488 -11.10 16.12 -16.10
CA LEU A 488 -12.56 16.09 -15.98
C LEU A 488 -13.19 17.47 -16.16
N LYS A 489 -12.58 18.51 -15.58
CA LYS A 489 -13.00 19.90 -15.79
C LYS A 489 -12.90 20.32 -17.24
N SER A 490 -11.81 19.97 -17.92
CA SER A 490 -11.56 20.37 -19.31
C SER A 490 -12.51 19.71 -20.30
N SER A 491 -12.87 18.44 -20.09
CA SER A 491 -13.66 17.65 -21.04
C SER A 491 -15.14 17.50 -20.69
N ALA A 492 -15.52 17.59 -19.41
CA ALA A 492 -16.91 17.45 -18.96
C ALA A 492 -17.55 18.77 -18.50
N ILE A 493 -16.83 19.58 -17.70
CA ILE A 493 -17.40 20.80 -17.09
C ILE A 493 -17.39 21.97 -18.09
N LYS A 494 -16.21 22.41 -18.55
CA LYS A 494 -16.06 23.61 -19.40
C LYS A 494 -16.94 23.57 -20.66
N PRO A 495 -17.00 22.48 -21.43
CA PRO A 495 -17.78 22.43 -22.68
C PRO A 495 -19.29 22.47 -22.45
N ARG A 496 -19.78 22.07 -21.27
CA ARG A 496 -21.21 22.09 -20.92
C ARG A 496 -21.63 23.42 -20.30
N ILE A 497 -20.84 23.94 -19.37
CA ILE A 497 -21.17 25.21 -18.70
C ILE A 497 -21.17 26.38 -19.67
N LYS A 498 -20.24 26.41 -20.63
CA LYS A 498 -20.12 27.51 -21.59
C LYS A 498 -21.43 27.78 -22.36
N PRO A 499 -22.01 26.82 -23.12
CA PRO A 499 -23.25 27.07 -23.85
C PRO A 499 -24.44 27.38 -22.94
N TRP A 500 -24.52 26.78 -21.75
CA TRP A 500 -25.62 27.06 -20.80
C TRP A 500 -25.59 28.48 -20.26
N VAL A 501 -24.42 29.01 -19.92
CA VAL A 501 -24.30 30.39 -19.42
C VAL A 501 -24.27 31.41 -20.55
N ASP A 502 -23.72 31.07 -21.72
CA ASP A 502 -23.72 31.95 -22.91
C ASP A 502 -25.15 32.24 -23.40
N GLN A 503 -26.17 31.45 -23.03
CA GLN A 503 -27.60 31.77 -23.29
C GLN A 503 -28.01 33.14 -22.72
N LEU A 504 -27.35 33.63 -21.65
CA LEU A 504 -27.60 34.96 -21.08
C LEU A 504 -27.33 36.08 -22.10
N LEU A 505 -26.44 35.88 -23.09
CA LEU A 505 -26.21 36.87 -24.15
C LEU A 505 -27.43 37.10 -25.05
N SER A 506 -28.34 36.12 -25.09
CA SER A 506 -29.59 36.19 -25.87
C SER A 506 -30.76 36.77 -25.08
N VAL A 507 -30.61 36.95 -23.76
CA VAL A 507 -31.63 37.51 -22.87
C VAL A 507 -31.58 39.05 -22.94
N ASN A 508 -32.72 39.71 -23.06
CA ASN A 508 -32.79 41.17 -23.03
C ASN A 508 -32.58 41.68 -21.59
N HIS A 509 -31.61 42.58 -21.40
CA HIS A 509 -31.29 43.20 -20.11
C HIS A 509 -31.46 44.72 -20.12
N VAL A 510 -31.98 45.27 -21.22
CA VAL A 510 -32.45 46.65 -21.30
C VAL A 510 -33.97 46.55 -21.36
N ILE A 511 -34.57 46.38 -20.18
CA ILE A 511 -35.98 46.00 -20.02
C ILE A 511 -36.83 47.11 -19.41
N ASP A 512 -38.12 47.13 -19.71
CA ASP A 512 -39.09 48.02 -19.08
C ASP A 512 -39.79 47.37 -17.86
N GLU A 513 -40.74 48.09 -17.24
CA GLU A 513 -41.47 47.60 -16.06
C GLU A 513 -42.40 46.42 -16.36
N GLU A 514 -42.94 46.32 -17.58
CA GLU A 514 -43.79 45.21 -18.00
C GLU A 514 -42.95 43.94 -18.19
N GLU A 515 -41.83 44.05 -18.91
CA GLU A 515 -40.86 42.96 -19.09
C GLU A 515 -40.27 42.50 -17.75
N PHE A 516 -39.93 43.44 -16.85
CA PHE A 516 -39.45 43.10 -15.51
C PHE A 516 -40.48 42.30 -14.69
N SER A 517 -41.77 42.68 -14.77
CA SER A 517 -42.86 41.94 -14.12
C SER A 517 -43.04 40.54 -14.70
N CYS A 518 -42.83 40.36 -16.01
CA CYS A 518 -42.84 39.03 -16.64
C CYS A 518 -41.72 38.14 -16.12
N TYR A 519 -40.49 38.66 -16.00
CA TYR A 519 -39.36 37.92 -15.42
C TYR A 519 -39.55 37.59 -13.94
N GLU A 520 -40.19 38.47 -13.15
CA GLU A 520 -40.52 38.17 -11.75
C GLU A 520 -41.50 37.01 -11.60
N ALA A 521 -42.46 36.89 -12.52
CA ALA A 521 -43.41 35.78 -12.53
C ALA A 521 -42.75 34.46 -12.98
N GLN A 522 -41.91 34.52 -14.01
CA GLN A 522 -41.20 33.36 -14.52
C GLN A 522 -39.90 33.77 -15.23
N ASP A 523 -38.77 33.40 -14.63
CA ASP A 523 -37.45 33.54 -15.25
C ASP A 523 -37.04 32.24 -15.96
N PRO A 524 -37.14 32.16 -17.29
CA PRO A 524 -36.86 30.92 -18.03
C PRO A 524 -35.36 30.58 -18.03
N PHE A 525 -34.48 31.58 -18.04
CA PHE A 525 -33.04 31.36 -18.16
C PHE A 525 -32.50 30.69 -16.90
N ILE A 526 -32.80 31.22 -15.72
CA ILE A 526 -32.26 30.69 -14.47
C ILE A 526 -32.86 29.31 -14.14
N GLN A 527 -34.12 29.07 -14.52
CA GLN A 527 -34.80 27.78 -14.36
C GLN A 527 -34.15 26.71 -15.25
N GLU A 528 -33.92 27.02 -16.54
CA GLU A 528 -33.25 26.11 -17.47
C GLU A 528 -31.81 25.82 -17.04
N LEU A 529 -31.06 26.84 -16.61
CA LEU A 529 -29.71 26.65 -16.09
C LEU A 529 -29.68 25.74 -14.86
N ASN A 530 -30.57 25.94 -13.89
CA ASN A 530 -30.64 25.10 -12.69
C ASN A 530 -30.98 23.64 -13.05
N LEU A 531 -31.88 23.40 -14.02
CA LEU A 531 -32.18 22.05 -14.52
C LEU A 531 -30.95 21.38 -15.17
N HIS A 532 -30.20 22.11 -16.01
CA HIS A 532 -28.98 21.58 -16.61
C HIS A 532 -27.90 21.27 -15.56
N LEU A 533 -27.74 22.13 -14.56
CA LEU A 533 -26.83 21.89 -13.44
C LEU A 533 -27.27 20.68 -12.61
N ASP A 534 -28.55 20.52 -12.32
CA ASP A 534 -29.10 19.37 -11.58
C ASP A 534 -28.81 18.04 -12.30
N GLY A 535 -29.12 17.99 -13.60
CA GLY A 535 -28.85 16.83 -14.45
C GLY A 535 -27.36 16.51 -14.55
N PHE A 536 -26.49 17.53 -14.55
CA PHE A 536 -25.05 17.31 -14.51
C PHE A 536 -24.60 16.73 -13.18
N MET A 537 -25.03 17.31 -12.05
CA MET A 537 -24.61 16.90 -10.71
C MET A 537 -25.09 15.48 -10.39
N SER A 538 -26.36 15.18 -10.68
CA SER A 538 -26.94 13.84 -10.49
C SER A 538 -26.19 12.77 -11.29
N GLY A 539 -25.74 13.09 -12.51
CA GLY A 539 -25.00 12.17 -13.37
C GLY A 539 -23.63 11.70 -12.83
N PHE A 540 -23.06 12.35 -11.83
CA PHE A 540 -21.78 11.97 -11.21
C PHE A 540 -21.91 11.53 -9.74
N LYS A 541 -23.08 11.74 -9.12
CA LYS A 541 -23.27 11.56 -7.67
C LYS A 541 -23.00 10.14 -7.20
N ASP A 542 -23.49 9.16 -7.95
CA ASP A 542 -23.38 7.74 -7.58
C ASP A 542 -22.13 7.06 -8.18
N SER A 543 -21.28 7.81 -8.88
CA SER A 543 -20.07 7.28 -9.55
C SER A 543 -18.76 7.78 -8.96
N LEU A 544 -18.81 8.75 -8.03
CA LEU A 544 -17.64 9.34 -7.40
C LEU A 544 -17.69 9.16 -5.88
N THR A 545 -16.52 9.01 -5.26
CA THR A 545 -16.41 9.10 -3.79
C THR A 545 -16.83 10.49 -3.32
N VAL A 546 -17.24 10.59 -2.04
CA VAL A 546 -17.74 11.84 -1.45
C VAL A 546 -16.75 13.00 -1.65
N ASN A 547 -15.46 12.76 -1.46
CA ASN A 547 -14.40 13.77 -1.61
C ASN A 547 -14.19 14.18 -3.07
N ASN A 548 -14.21 13.22 -3.99
CA ASN A 548 -14.10 13.50 -5.42
C ASN A 548 -15.32 14.27 -5.95
N TYR A 549 -16.52 13.86 -5.53
CA TYR A 549 -17.76 14.56 -5.87
C TYR A 549 -17.76 15.99 -5.31
N GLN A 550 -17.35 16.20 -4.07
CA GLN A 550 -17.21 17.53 -3.48
C GLN A 550 -16.25 18.42 -4.29
N THR A 551 -15.11 17.86 -4.73
CA THR A 551 -14.12 18.58 -5.55
C THR A 551 -14.67 18.93 -6.93
N LEU A 552 -15.41 17.99 -7.55
CA LEU A 552 -16.12 18.21 -8.81
C LEU A 552 -17.12 19.37 -8.68
N ILE A 553 -17.97 19.35 -7.66
CA ILE A 553 -18.97 20.39 -7.40
C ILE A 553 -18.30 21.74 -7.17
N GLY A 554 -17.24 21.80 -6.37
CA GLY A 554 -16.50 23.04 -6.16
C GLY A 554 -15.90 23.60 -7.45
N THR A 555 -15.41 22.72 -8.33
CA THR A 555 -14.88 23.10 -9.64
C THR A 555 -15.99 23.56 -10.60
N LEU A 556 -17.12 22.86 -10.60
CA LEU A 556 -18.33 23.22 -11.35
C LEU A 556 -18.81 24.61 -10.97
N THR A 557 -19.01 24.88 -9.68
CA THR A 557 -19.44 26.18 -9.18
C THR A 557 -18.47 27.30 -9.57
N SER A 558 -17.16 27.06 -9.40
CA SER A 558 -16.14 28.04 -9.79
C SER A 558 -16.19 28.33 -11.29
N GLN A 559 -16.42 27.29 -12.10
CA GLN A 559 -16.51 27.42 -13.55
C GLN A 559 -17.77 28.18 -13.99
N VAL A 560 -18.91 27.95 -13.33
CA VAL A 560 -20.16 28.70 -13.55
C VAL A 560 -19.94 30.17 -13.24
N ALA A 561 -19.41 30.51 -12.06
CA ALA A 561 -19.14 31.90 -11.67
C ALA A 561 -18.21 32.61 -12.68
N GLN A 562 -17.13 31.93 -13.12
CA GLN A 562 -16.21 32.47 -14.12
C GLN A 562 -16.83 32.67 -15.50
N GLN A 563 -17.78 31.82 -15.92
CA GLN A 563 -18.47 32.02 -17.20
C GLN A 563 -19.48 33.16 -17.10
N PHE A 564 -20.21 33.27 -15.98
CA PHE A 564 -21.11 34.40 -15.75
C PHE A 564 -20.38 35.74 -15.81
N GLU A 565 -19.24 35.85 -15.13
CA GLU A 565 -18.40 37.05 -15.20
C GLU A 565 -18.04 37.38 -16.65
N LYS A 566 -17.58 36.41 -17.45
CA LYS A 566 -17.24 36.64 -18.87
C LYS A 566 -18.43 37.07 -19.73
N VAL A 567 -19.62 36.58 -19.42
CA VAL A 567 -20.83 36.89 -20.19
C VAL A 567 -21.38 38.25 -19.79
N ILE A 568 -21.42 38.57 -18.49
CA ILE A 568 -21.87 39.88 -17.97
C ILE A 568 -21.07 41.03 -18.59
N PHE A 569 -19.74 40.90 -18.69
CA PHE A 569 -18.88 41.92 -19.30
C PHE A 569 -19.11 42.14 -20.81
N LYS A 570 -19.99 41.35 -21.44
CA LYS A 570 -20.41 41.51 -22.85
C LYS A 570 -21.87 41.93 -22.99
N THR A 571 -22.58 42.08 -21.88
CA THR A 571 -24.01 42.40 -21.85
C THR A 571 -24.20 43.87 -21.43
N ALA A 572 -25.16 44.54 -22.05
CA ALA A 572 -25.56 45.89 -21.69
C ALA A 572 -26.79 45.84 -20.78
N PHE A 573 -26.82 46.69 -19.74
CA PHE A 573 -27.88 46.70 -18.73
C PHE A 573 -28.50 48.09 -18.61
N ASN A 574 -29.78 48.15 -18.26
CA ASN A 574 -30.35 49.31 -17.58
C ASN A 574 -30.57 48.99 -16.08
N ARG A 575 -31.15 49.91 -15.31
CA ARG A 575 -31.38 49.70 -13.87
C ARG A 575 -32.20 48.46 -13.55
N LEU A 576 -33.29 48.24 -14.29
CA LEU A 576 -34.19 47.09 -14.09
C LEU A 576 -33.51 45.77 -14.49
N GLY A 577 -32.75 45.75 -15.58
CA GLY A 577 -31.97 44.57 -15.97
C GLY A 577 -30.86 44.23 -14.96
N ALA A 578 -30.22 45.23 -14.35
CA ALA A 578 -29.26 45.01 -13.27
C ALA A 578 -29.92 44.41 -12.01
N LEU A 579 -31.15 44.83 -11.68
CA LEU A 579 -31.95 44.23 -10.59
C LEU A 579 -32.36 42.80 -10.90
N GLN A 580 -32.74 42.52 -12.16
CA GLN A 580 -33.09 41.16 -12.59
C GLN A 580 -31.88 40.22 -12.49
N LEU A 581 -30.71 40.65 -12.98
CA LEU A 581 -29.47 39.89 -12.82
C LEU A 581 -29.13 39.62 -11.35
N ASP A 582 -29.35 40.57 -10.43
CA ASP A 582 -29.16 40.34 -8.99
C ASP A 582 -30.06 39.22 -8.46
N LYS A 583 -31.33 39.20 -8.88
CA LYS A 583 -32.26 38.12 -8.53
C LYS A 583 -31.82 36.78 -9.10
N GLU A 584 -31.41 36.72 -10.36
CA GLU A 584 -30.89 35.51 -11.01
C GLU A 584 -29.68 34.94 -10.27
N ILE A 585 -28.67 35.79 -9.99
CA ILE A 585 -27.47 35.36 -9.28
C ILE A 585 -27.78 34.91 -7.85
N ARG A 586 -28.68 35.60 -7.13
CA ARG A 586 -29.13 35.15 -5.80
C ARG A 586 -29.89 33.82 -5.85
N ALA A 587 -30.74 33.62 -6.86
CA ALA A 587 -31.47 32.38 -7.06
C ALA A 587 -30.51 31.21 -7.34
N LEU A 588 -29.52 31.41 -8.22
CA LEU A 588 -28.47 30.43 -8.51
C LEU A 588 -27.64 30.08 -7.26
N ILE A 589 -27.19 31.09 -6.51
CA ILE A 589 -26.43 30.89 -5.27
C ILE A 589 -27.28 30.10 -4.27
N THR A 590 -28.56 30.44 -4.14
CA THR A 590 -29.49 29.74 -3.24
C THR A 590 -29.66 28.29 -3.66
N TYR A 591 -29.98 28.03 -4.93
CA TYR A 591 -30.14 26.68 -5.48
C TYR A 591 -28.89 25.83 -5.26
N LEU A 592 -27.71 26.31 -5.68
CA LEU A 592 -26.46 25.56 -5.49
C LEU A 592 -26.10 25.38 -4.01
N SER A 593 -26.47 26.31 -3.13
CA SER A 593 -26.26 26.18 -1.68
C SER A 593 -27.21 25.20 -1.02
N THR A 594 -28.42 24.99 -1.56
CA THR A 594 -29.39 24.00 -1.06
C THR A 594 -29.11 22.60 -1.60
N THR A 595 -28.64 22.50 -2.84
CA THR A 595 -28.37 21.22 -3.51
C THR A 595 -27.03 20.62 -3.09
N THR A 596 -26.12 21.44 -2.54
CA THR A 596 -24.79 21.00 -2.09
C THR A 596 -24.68 21.14 -0.57
N THR A 597 -23.98 20.22 0.08
CA THR A 597 -23.80 20.21 1.54
C THR A 597 -22.70 21.16 2.02
N TRP A 598 -22.02 21.86 1.12
CA TRP A 598 -20.77 22.58 1.41
C TRP A 598 -20.86 24.08 1.09
N THR A 599 -20.04 24.89 1.77
CA THR A 599 -20.04 26.34 1.59
C THR A 599 -19.43 26.75 0.25
N ILE A 600 -20.29 27.07 -0.71
CA ILE A 600 -19.89 27.49 -2.06
C ILE A 600 -19.84 29.02 -2.24
N ARG A 601 -20.31 29.79 -1.24
CA ARG A 601 -20.52 31.24 -1.34
C ARG A 601 -19.27 32.02 -1.72
N ASP A 602 -18.09 31.63 -1.23
CA ASP A 602 -16.84 32.34 -1.54
C ASP A 602 -16.52 32.37 -3.04
N ARG A 603 -16.94 31.34 -3.78
CA ARG A 603 -16.73 31.23 -5.23
C ARG A 603 -17.54 32.25 -6.02
N PHE A 604 -18.62 32.75 -5.43
CA PHE A 604 -19.49 33.77 -6.02
C PHE A 604 -19.20 35.19 -5.53
N THR A 605 -18.26 35.38 -4.59
CA THR A 605 -17.95 36.70 -4.01
C THR A 605 -17.68 37.77 -5.07
N ARG A 606 -16.86 37.48 -6.08
CA ARG A 606 -16.59 38.41 -7.19
C ARG A 606 -17.85 38.74 -7.98
N LEU A 607 -18.68 37.73 -8.26
CA LEU A 607 -19.92 37.89 -9.01
C LEU A 607 -20.92 38.77 -8.24
N THR A 608 -21.08 38.54 -6.94
CA THR A 608 -21.89 39.39 -6.06
C THR A 608 -21.38 40.83 -6.00
N GLN A 609 -20.05 41.03 -5.98
CA GLN A 609 -19.44 42.36 -6.04
C GLN A 609 -19.73 43.08 -7.38
N ILE A 610 -19.63 42.36 -8.52
CA ILE A 610 -19.99 42.88 -9.85
C ILE A 610 -21.45 43.33 -9.87
N VAL A 611 -22.35 42.47 -9.42
CA VAL A 611 -23.79 42.74 -9.37
C VAL A 611 -24.11 43.92 -8.44
N THR A 612 -23.39 44.06 -7.32
CA THR A 612 -23.56 45.18 -6.39
C THR A 612 -23.22 46.50 -7.07
N ILE A 613 -22.11 46.57 -7.82
CA ILE A 613 -21.72 47.77 -8.58
C ILE A 613 -22.72 48.06 -9.70
N LEU A 614 -23.19 47.03 -10.42
CA LEU A 614 -24.23 47.20 -11.45
C LEU A 614 -25.54 47.75 -10.89
N ASN A 615 -25.81 47.58 -9.60
CA ASN A 615 -27.05 47.97 -8.94
C ASN A 615 -27.01 49.33 -8.23
N ILE A 616 -25.94 50.12 -8.36
CA ILE A 616 -25.95 51.50 -7.84
C ILE A 616 -26.98 52.35 -8.61
N GLU A 617 -27.64 53.27 -7.93
CA GLU A 617 -28.64 54.15 -8.53
C GLU A 617 -27.96 55.34 -9.22
N THR A 618 -26.98 55.94 -8.55
CA THR A 618 -26.22 57.07 -9.07
C THR A 618 -24.71 56.85 -9.00
N LEU A 619 -23.94 57.51 -9.89
CA LEU A 619 -22.47 57.44 -9.87
C LEU A 619 -21.84 58.04 -8.60
N ALA A 620 -22.59 58.78 -7.76
CA ALA A 620 -22.10 59.32 -6.50
C ALA A 620 -21.99 58.25 -5.40
N GLU A 621 -22.91 57.28 -5.40
CA GLU A 621 -22.98 56.17 -4.43
C GLU A 621 -21.76 55.27 -4.48
N ILE A 622 -21.03 55.22 -5.61
CA ILE A 622 -19.86 54.33 -5.73
C ILE A 622 -18.83 54.55 -4.61
N SER A 623 -18.71 55.78 -4.11
CA SER A 623 -17.79 56.15 -3.02
C SER A 623 -18.19 55.61 -1.64
N GLU A 624 -19.47 55.22 -1.47
CA GLU A 624 -20.00 54.58 -0.26
C GLU A 624 -19.78 53.07 -0.28
N TYR A 625 -19.82 52.47 -1.47
CA TYR A 625 -19.68 51.03 -1.65
C TYR A 625 -18.23 50.59 -1.88
N TRP A 626 -17.42 51.36 -2.60
CA TRP A 626 -16.09 50.98 -3.07
C TRP A 626 -15.06 52.09 -2.81
N GLY A 627 -13.91 51.77 -2.22
CA GLY A 627 -12.84 52.72 -1.87
C GLY A 627 -12.52 52.77 -0.36
N PRO A 628 -11.75 53.77 0.12
CA PRO A 628 -11.31 53.85 1.53
C PRO A 628 -12.45 53.99 2.55
N ASN A 629 -13.62 54.46 2.08
CA ASN A 629 -14.81 54.67 2.89
C ASN A 629 -15.81 53.50 2.80
N ALA A 630 -15.53 52.50 1.94
CA ALA A 630 -16.31 51.27 1.91
C ALA A 630 -16.14 50.56 3.26
N GLY A 631 -17.23 50.03 3.82
CA GLY A 631 -17.23 49.34 5.12
C GLY A 631 -16.34 48.08 5.17
N THR A 632 -16.66 47.14 6.05
CA THR A 632 -15.87 45.91 6.29
C THR A 632 -15.81 44.90 5.13
N VAL A 633 -16.28 45.25 3.93
CA VAL A 633 -16.33 44.36 2.76
C VAL A 633 -14.97 44.35 2.04
N THR A 634 -14.33 43.18 2.00
CA THR A 634 -13.08 42.98 1.24
C THR A 634 -13.37 42.87 -0.26
N TRP A 635 -13.15 43.97 -0.99
CA TRP A 635 -13.29 44.01 -2.45
C TRP A 635 -12.18 43.23 -3.17
N ARG A 636 -12.57 42.39 -4.15
CA ARG A 636 -11.66 41.63 -5.02
C ARG A 636 -11.51 42.25 -6.41
N LEU A 637 -12.26 43.32 -6.70
CA LEU A 637 -12.28 44.01 -7.98
C LEU A 637 -11.29 45.18 -7.98
N THR A 638 -10.52 45.28 -9.06
CA THR A 638 -9.60 46.39 -9.32
C THR A 638 -10.34 47.66 -9.73
N PRO A 639 -9.73 48.85 -9.57
CA PRO A 639 -10.34 50.11 -10.00
C PRO A 639 -10.73 50.12 -11.49
N GLN A 640 -9.95 49.43 -12.33
CA GLN A 640 -10.22 49.31 -13.76
C GLN A 640 -11.47 48.45 -14.02
N GLU A 641 -11.58 47.28 -13.37
CA GLU A 641 -12.76 46.43 -13.48
C GLU A 641 -14.03 47.16 -13.01
N VAL A 642 -13.95 47.97 -11.94
CA VAL A 642 -15.09 48.79 -11.49
C VAL A 642 -15.55 49.76 -12.57
N ARG A 643 -14.63 50.46 -13.26
CA ARG A 643 -15.00 51.33 -14.39
C ARG A 643 -15.66 50.55 -15.51
N GLU A 644 -15.10 49.40 -15.87
CA GLU A 644 -15.64 48.54 -16.92
C GLU A 644 -17.05 48.06 -16.59
N ILE A 645 -17.30 47.66 -15.34
CA ILE A 645 -18.64 47.26 -14.87
C ILE A 645 -19.63 48.42 -14.94
N LEU A 646 -19.23 49.63 -14.50
CA LEU A 646 -20.07 50.82 -14.61
C LEU A 646 -20.39 51.18 -16.07
N MET A 647 -19.47 50.91 -17.00
CA MET A 647 -19.67 51.14 -18.43
C MET A 647 -20.68 50.17 -19.07
N LEU A 648 -21.06 49.09 -18.39
CA LEU A 648 -22.11 48.18 -18.86
C LEU A 648 -23.53 48.77 -18.70
N ARG A 649 -23.69 49.80 -17.86
CA ARG A 649 -24.97 50.51 -17.65
C ARG A 649 -25.21 51.54 -18.76
N THR A 650 -26.29 51.36 -19.51
CA THR A 650 -26.70 52.19 -20.65
C THR A 650 -27.15 53.60 -20.27
N ASP A 651 -27.57 53.79 -19.02
CA ASP A 651 -28.05 55.04 -18.46
C ASP A 651 -26.92 55.93 -17.88
N PHE A 652 -25.70 55.40 -17.73
CA PHE A 652 -24.54 56.18 -17.28
C PHE A 652 -23.70 56.70 -18.45
N ARG A 653 -23.27 57.96 -18.36
CA ARG A 653 -22.43 58.59 -19.39
C ARG A 653 -20.96 58.20 -19.21
N ALA A 654 -20.35 57.71 -20.28
CA ALA A 654 -18.94 57.28 -20.28
C ALA A 654 -17.96 58.37 -19.79
N ASP A 655 -18.21 59.65 -20.12
CA ASP A 655 -17.37 60.77 -19.69
C ASP A 655 -17.48 61.08 -18.19
N GLU A 656 -18.60 60.74 -17.56
CA GLU A 656 -18.79 60.88 -16.11
C GLU A 656 -18.07 59.75 -15.37
N ILE A 657 -18.15 58.51 -15.87
CA ILE A 657 -17.43 57.36 -15.32
C ILE A 657 -15.90 57.58 -15.36
N LYS A 658 -15.36 58.11 -16.47
CA LYS A 658 -13.93 58.42 -16.59
C LYS A 658 -13.44 59.46 -15.59
N ARG A 659 -14.32 60.36 -15.11
CA ARG A 659 -14.00 61.40 -14.12
C ARG A 659 -14.03 60.90 -12.69
N LEU A 660 -14.50 59.67 -12.44
CA LEU A 660 -14.51 59.06 -11.10
C LEU A 660 -13.08 58.81 -10.59
N LYS A 661 -12.84 59.28 -9.37
CA LYS A 661 -11.64 58.96 -8.59
C LYS A 661 -11.89 57.66 -7.84
N LEU A 662 -11.35 56.58 -8.39
CA LEU A 662 -11.39 55.23 -7.86
C LEU A 662 -10.00 54.86 -7.34
#